data_AF-A0A6G4ZQL2-F1
#
_entry.id   AF-A0A6G4ZQL2-F1
#
_cell.length_a   1.000
_cell.length_b   1.000
_cell.length_c   1.000
_cell.angle_alpha   90.00
_cell.angle_beta   90.00
_cell.angle_gamma   90.00
#
_symmetry.space_group_name_H-M   'P 1'
#
loop_
_entity.id
_entity.type
_entity.pdbx_description
1 polymer ?
#
loop_
_entity_poly.entity_id
_entity_poly.type
_entity_poly.pdbx_seq_one_letter_code
_entity_poly.pdbx_strand_id
1 'polypeptide(L)'
;MNNNDLLRVPDYFHREYENDLPKQETETEYTSQALRIAKVGLPFIALYQPFGRALASGLGTARTLTNFSQCCTADDFQKLSWSVLQTCLALASVVGTVFLHPMGMFITTFSDIAENSHGIYQAMADGEMSAAAKQTMRVANNSLYLALMLSGSVQLQLASLALQVIIEGSSSIEEFNKGNILETVGHLGMSMIRMNQSYHRLGILQEDLSHQPVSQRSVKQIAVAEPASPRADEGAEPSDFAISGAGQGKWHPALELLEEQHGEKLYQSHGSFSENFHYYEDSSGNLKGVWLCEDQNWNFTVRSAFYNSQTRVWSQPIDQPLDLLSHFSFGSEIDRKDVFLELQMDSFGSVSAMCILPADYCLDQPGLLQVVTFDQVKNAWISSPQTPISGIPYFAKNTLAALKADDFGNVTAVWYDSKANSLESIHYEKGRESWSPVMTIDSGIHVNQIHLFPISSGGVVAIWKEEQVSQNIFFEEKIGIRGVIRSSNYSPIERSWTSPFDIMKPDSLRLRTIKDLHFQIDSYGNIVMVWEEEPARDILEFFQIVQCAKNDPKEFDEWLFGDDDLDDEDYKKKLAFKNFLDSIHSFEDYIRKMMNYKGSISVKEFLKLNDPHGDYSVAGSVFDAKTGSWSNTMLFSSHGRSPKVELTSGKALVSWLSYNDPSTAANEKAIDQYTDQEIDDIMFGRCEDPYEDMDDEVGEYKEYIQSALYDPETKNWVVDSPLSV
;
A
#
# COMPACT_ATOMS: atom_id res chain seq x y z
N MET A 1 19.85 6.07 -0.41
CA MET A 1 19.34 7.41 -0.75
C MET A 1 19.98 7.88 -2.05
N ASN A 2 19.18 8.36 -3.01
CA ASN A 2 19.75 9.18 -4.08
C ASN A 2 20.35 10.43 -3.40
N ASN A 3 21.45 10.99 -3.89
CA ASN A 3 22.01 12.23 -3.31
C ASN A 3 21.02 13.42 -3.34
N ASN A 4 19.85 13.25 -3.97
CA ASN A 4 18.73 14.19 -3.95
C ASN A 4 17.75 14.01 -2.75
N ASP A 5 17.86 12.93 -1.96
CA ASP A 5 16.94 12.65 -0.83
C ASP A 5 17.37 13.27 0.50
N LEU A 6 18.60 13.77 0.60
CA LEU A 6 19.16 14.36 1.82
C LEU A 6 18.42 15.63 2.27
N LEU A 7 17.73 16.32 1.36
CA LEU A 7 16.91 17.49 1.66
C LEU A 7 15.52 17.33 1.03
N ARG A 8 14.53 17.02 1.86
CA ARG A 8 13.13 16.99 1.42
C ARG A 8 12.63 18.41 1.26
N VAL A 9 12.09 18.73 0.08
CA VAL A 9 11.40 20.00 -0.16
C VAL A 9 10.07 19.96 0.59
N PRO A 10 9.84 20.86 1.56
CA PRO A 10 8.55 20.92 2.22
C PRO A 10 7.45 21.30 1.23
N ASP A 11 6.26 20.73 1.39
CA ASP A 11 5.10 21.02 0.53
C ASP A 11 4.60 22.47 0.61
N TYR A 12 5.14 23.25 1.54
CA TYR A 12 4.87 24.68 1.65
C TYR A 12 6.18 25.47 1.72
N PHE A 13 6.16 26.64 1.08
CA PHE A 13 7.29 27.56 1.05
C PHE A 13 7.21 28.54 2.22
N HIS A 14 8.26 28.63 3.04
CA HIS A 14 8.41 29.63 4.11
C HIS A 14 9.64 30.50 3.85
N ARG A 15 9.46 31.83 3.93
CA ARG A 15 10.51 32.83 3.71
C ARG A 15 10.14 34.17 4.35
N GLU A 16 11.12 34.85 4.94
CA GLU A 16 10.94 36.18 5.52
C GLU A 16 11.27 37.29 4.49
N TYR A 17 10.26 37.71 3.73
CA TYR A 17 10.42 38.72 2.66
C TYR A 17 10.90 40.09 3.15
N GLU A 18 10.71 40.40 4.43
CA GLU A 18 11.20 41.65 5.03
C GLU A 18 12.72 41.78 4.96
N ASN A 19 13.44 40.66 5.02
CA ASN A 19 14.89 40.60 5.00
C ASN A 19 15.45 40.61 3.56
N ASP A 20 14.61 40.36 2.56
CA ASP A 20 14.99 40.37 1.13
C ASP A 20 14.92 41.76 0.49
N LEU A 21 14.19 42.66 1.12
CA LEU A 21 13.85 43.97 0.59
C LEU A 21 14.69 45.06 1.28
N PRO A 22 15.07 46.13 0.56
CA PRO A 22 15.85 47.20 1.14
C PRO A 22 15.13 47.83 2.34
N LYS A 23 15.87 48.06 3.42
CA LYS A 23 15.38 48.81 4.60
C LYS A 23 15.27 50.28 4.18
N GLN A 24 14.07 50.85 4.28
CA GLN A 24 13.80 52.22 3.86
C GLN A 24 14.43 53.23 4.82
N GLU A 25 15.50 53.90 4.39
CA GLU A 25 16.10 55.00 5.15
C GLU A 25 15.64 56.38 4.66
N THR A 26 15.38 56.54 3.36
CA THR A 26 14.96 57.83 2.76
C THR A 26 14.19 57.61 1.47
N GLU A 27 12.86 57.53 1.51
CA GLU A 27 12.08 57.22 0.30
C GLU A 27 10.98 58.23 -0.02
N THR A 28 10.87 58.53 -1.32
CA THR A 28 9.74 59.22 -1.92
C THR A 28 8.43 58.46 -1.69
N GLU A 29 7.30 59.16 -1.67
CA GLU A 29 5.99 58.55 -1.40
C GLU A 29 5.66 57.33 -2.30
N TYR A 30 6.12 57.33 -3.55
CA TYR A 30 5.85 56.25 -4.51
C TYR A 30 6.63 54.96 -4.26
N THR A 31 7.93 55.06 -3.95
CA THR A 31 8.75 53.87 -3.68
C THR A 31 8.27 53.19 -2.40
N SER A 32 7.77 53.97 -1.43
CA SER A 32 7.21 53.40 -0.21
C SER A 32 5.92 52.62 -0.41
N GLN A 33 5.01 53.13 -1.23
CA GLN A 33 3.80 52.41 -1.59
C GLN A 33 4.10 51.13 -2.38
N ALA A 34 5.04 51.19 -3.33
CA ALA A 34 5.45 50.01 -4.10
C ALA A 34 6.05 48.92 -3.21
N LEU A 35 6.90 49.30 -2.24
CA LEU A 35 7.49 48.35 -1.29
C LEU A 35 6.44 47.69 -0.40
N ARG A 36 5.46 48.47 0.08
CA ARG A 36 4.34 47.98 0.88
C ARG A 36 3.49 46.97 0.11
N ILE A 37 3.15 47.29 -1.14
CA ILE A 37 2.42 46.36 -2.03
C ILE A 37 3.25 45.09 -2.27
N ALA A 38 4.56 45.21 -2.50
CA ALA A 38 5.43 44.06 -2.70
C ALA A 38 5.50 43.17 -1.45
N LYS A 39 5.67 43.75 -0.25
CA LYS A 39 5.68 43.01 1.02
C LYS A 39 4.41 42.21 1.25
N VAL A 40 3.26 42.79 0.92
CA VAL A 40 1.96 42.13 1.06
C VAL A 40 1.73 41.10 -0.05
N GLY A 41 2.09 41.39 -1.30
CA GLY A 41 1.80 40.55 -2.45
C GLY A 41 2.72 39.34 -2.61
N LEU A 42 4.02 39.49 -2.31
CA LEU A 42 5.03 38.43 -2.50
C LEU A 42 4.69 37.10 -1.83
N PRO A 43 4.21 37.06 -0.56
CA PRO A 43 3.78 35.82 0.07
C PRO A 43 2.73 35.05 -0.73
N PHE A 44 1.75 35.75 -1.33
CA PHE A 44 0.69 35.12 -2.11
C PHE A 44 1.18 34.62 -3.46
N ILE A 45 2.05 35.38 -4.13
CA ILE A 45 2.62 34.96 -5.42
C ILE A 45 3.49 33.71 -5.21
N ALA A 46 4.21 33.64 -4.09
CA ALA A 46 5.06 32.49 -3.76
C ALA A 46 4.29 31.20 -3.45
N LEU A 47 2.98 31.26 -3.15
CA LEU A 47 2.14 30.07 -3.01
C LEU A 47 1.94 29.34 -4.35
N TYR A 48 2.11 30.04 -5.48
CA TYR A 48 2.01 29.42 -6.79
C TYR A 48 3.35 28.78 -7.17
N GLN A 49 3.41 27.44 -7.13
CA GLN A 49 4.64 26.66 -7.29
C GLN A 49 5.57 27.06 -8.45
N PRO A 50 5.10 27.34 -9.69
CA PRO A 50 6.03 27.68 -10.77
C PRO A 50 6.73 29.02 -10.54
N PHE A 51 6.17 29.92 -9.73
CA PHE A 51 6.84 31.16 -9.34
C PHE A 51 7.75 31.00 -8.12
N GLY A 52 7.59 29.95 -7.31
CA GLY A 52 8.39 29.73 -6.10
C GLY A 52 9.90 29.77 -6.37
N ARG A 53 10.37 29.02 -7.38
CA ARG A 53 11.80 28.99 -7.74
C ARG A 53 12.30 30.33 -8.30
N ALA A 54 11.52 30.93 -9.19
CA ALA A 54 11.87 32.21 -9.83
C ALA A 54 11.94 33.34 -8.78
N LEU A 55 10.96 33.40 -7.88
CA LEU A 55 10.96 34.33 -6.76
C LEU A 55 12.11 34.05 -5.80
N ALA A 56 12.40 32.78 -5.49
CA ALA A 56 13.48 32.44 -4.58
C ALA A 56 14.84 32.93 -5.10
N SER A 57 15.11 32.73 -6.39
CA SER A 57 16.31 33.22 -7.07
C SER A 57 16.32 34.76 -7.18
N GLY A 58 15.20 35.37 -7.55
CA GLY A 58 15.09 36.82 -7.71
C GLY A 58 15.29 37.56 -6.39
N LEU A 59 14.61 37.12 -5.33
CA LEU A 59 14.75 37.69 -3.99
C LEU A 59 16.12 37.40 -3.38
N GLY A 60 16.69 36.21 -3.61
CA GLY A 60 18.08 35.92 -3.19
C GLY A 60 19.09 36.85 -3.85
N THR A 61 18.88 37.18 -5.13
CA THR A 61 19.70 38.15 -5.86
C THR A 61 19.53 39.56 -5.30
N ALA A 62 18.28 39.98 -5.04
CA ALA A 62 17.98 41.28 -4.42
C ALA A 62 18.64 41.41 -3.03
N ARG A 63 18.55 40.36 -2.20
CA ARG A 63 19.22 40.29 -0.89
C ARG A 63 20.74 40.38 -1.03
N THR A 64 21.32 39.67 -1.99
CA THR A 64 22.77 39.73 -2.26
C THR A 64 23.21 41.14 -2.62
N LEU A 65 22.49 41.82 -3.52
CA LEU A 65 22.80 43.20 -3.91
C LEU A 65 22.63 44.18 -2.75
N THR A 66 21.59 43.99 -1.93
CA THR A 66 21.33 44.84 -0.75
C THR A 66 22.43 44.70 0.29
N ASN A 67 22.81 43.46 0.63
CA ASN A 67 23.89 43.19 1.59
C ASN A 67 25.26 43.62 1.06
N PHE A 68 25.50 43.47 -0.25
CA PHE A 68 26.71 43.96 -0.89
C PHE A 68 26.80 45.49 -0.81
N SER A 69 25.69 46.20 -1.06
CA SER A 69 25.64 47.65 -0.88
C SER A 69 25.95 48.06 0.56
N GLN A 70 25.42 47.34 1.56
CA GLN A 70 25.74 47.58 2.97
C GLN A 70 27.22 47.36 3.30
N CYS A 71 27.89 46.39 2.63
CA CYS A 71 29.35 46.22 2.76
C CYS A 71 30.10 47.46 2.27
N CYS A 72 29.66 48.06 1.16
CA CYS A 72 30.31 49.24 0.58
C CYS A 72 30.14 50.51 1.44
N THR A 73 29.10 50.56 2.26
CA THR A 73 28.76 51.72 3.11
C THR A 73 29.06 51.50 4.60
N ALA A 74 29.67 50.37 4.98
CA ALA A 74 29.95 50.06 6.37
C ALA A 74 31.19 50.83 6.87
N ASP A 75 30.97 51.74 7.83
CA ASP A 75 32.04 52.57 8.43
C ASP A 75 32.81 51.88 9.58
N ASP A 76 32.31 50.73 10.06
CA ASP A 76 32.89 49.96 11.18
C ASP A 76 33.19 48.53 10.74
N PHE A 77 34.32 47.98 11.20
CA PHE A 77 34.74 46.60 10.95
C PHE A 77 33.69 45.58 11.41
N GLN A 78 33.00 45.82 12.53
CA GLN A 78 31.96 44.89 13.00
C GLN A 78 30.79 44.82 12.01
N LYS A 79 30.29 45.99 11.54
CA LYS A 79 29.22 46.06 10.53
C LYS A 79 29.68 45.49 9.19
N LEU A 80 30.92 45.78 8.79
CA LEU A 80 31.51 45.26 7.56
C LEU A 80 31.59 43.72 7.59
N SER A 81 32.14 43.13 8.66
CA SER A 81 32.28 41.68 8.79
C SER A 81 30.93 40.96 8.74
N TRP A 82 29.91 41.51 9.41
CA TRP A 82 28.54 40.99 9.37
C TRP A 82 27.93 41.09 7.97
N SER A 83 28.07 42.24 7.32
CA SER A 83 27.53 42.47 5.97
C SER A 83 28.21 41.55 4.94
N VAL A 84 29.51 41.31 5.06
CA VAL A 84 30.26 40.37 4.21
C VAL A 84 29.75 38.95 4.40
N LEU A 85 29.56 38.50 5.64
CA LEU A 85 28.99 37.19 5.93
C LEU A 85 27.59 37.02 5.31
N GLN A 86 26.71 38.00 5.50
CA GLN A 86 25.35 38.00 4.94
C GLN A 86 25.36 38.04 3.41
N THR A 87 26.31 38.75 2.79
CA THR A 87 26.48 38.76 1.33
C THR A 87 26.92 37.39 0.83
N CYS A 88 27.88 36.74 1.50
CA CYS A 88 28.33 35.40 1.15
C CYS A 88 27.22 34.35 1.30
N LEU A 89 26.44 34.39 2.39
CA LEU A 89 25.30 33.50 2.60
C LEU A 89 24.20 33.73 1.56
N ALA A 90 23.88 34.99 1.26
CA ALA A 90 22.90 35.33 0.21
C ALA A 90 23.36 34.82 -1.16
N LEU A 91 24.63 35.05 -1.53
CA LEU A 91 25.19 34.56 -2.79
C LEU A 91 25.21 33.02 -2.85
N ALA A 92 25.61 32.36 -1.77
CA ALA A 92 25.58 30.91 -1.66
C ALA A 92 24.15 30.37 -1.79
N SER A 93 23.15 31.07 -1.22
CA SER A 93 21.74 30.69 -1.36
C SER A 93 21.24 30.83 -2.80
N VAL A 94 21.66 31.86 -3.54
CA VAL A 94 21.32 32.02 -4.97
C VAL A 94 21.92 30.90 -5.79
N VAL A 95 23.21 30.65 -5.63
CA VAL A 95 23.92 29.55 -6.31
C VAL A 95 23.27 28.21 -5.96
N GLY A 96 23.01 27.97 -4.68
CA GLY A 96 22.29 26.80 -4.18
C GLY A 96 20.91 26.68 -4.82
N THR A 97 20.14 27.76 -4.94
CA THR A 97 18.80 27.76 -5.55
C THR A 97 18.85 27.36 -7.02
N VAL A 98 19.87 27.81 -7.77
CA VAL A 98 20.05 27.51 -9.19
C VAL A 98 20.41 26.04 -9.41
N PHE A 99 21.34 25.49 -8.62
CA PHE A 99 21.80 24.10 -8.80
C PHE A 99 20.90 23.07 -8.11
N LEU A 100 20.40 23.39 -6.91
CA LEU A 100 19.59 22.50 -6.09
C LEU A 100 18.66 23.33 -5.19
N HIS A 101 17.47 23.66 -5.70
CA HIS A 101 16.47 24.51 -5.01
C HIS A 101 16.35 24.27 -3.47
N PRO A 102 16.18 23.03 -2.96
CA PRO A 102 16.18 22.78 -1.52
C PRO A 102 17.43 23.24 -0.76
N MET A 103 18.62 23.12 -1.35
CA MET A 103 19.85 23.64 -0.75
C MET A 103 19.82 25.18 -0.66
N GLY A 104 19.29 25.85 -1.69
CA GLY A 104 19.07 27.28 -1.67
C GLY A 104 18.17 27.71 -0.50
N MET A 105 17.03 27.04 -0.34
CA MET A 105 16.11 27.30 0.77
C MET A 105 16.75 27.03 2.13
N PHE A 106 17.48 25.92 2.28
CA PHE A 106 18.21 25.57 3.51
C PHE A 106 19.17 26.70 3.93
N ILE A 107 19.99 27.20 2.98
CA ILE A 107 20.93 28.29 3.25
C ILE A 107 20.20 29.59 3.58
N THR A 108 19.12 29.93 2.86
CA THR A 108 18.31 31.12 3.17
C THR A 108 17.70 31.04 4.57
N THR A 109 17.12 29.91 4.95
CA THR A 109 16.53 29.71 6.29
C THR A 109 17.60 29.81 7.37
N PHE A 110 18.81 29.28 7.15
CA PHE A 110 19.93 29.46 8.08
C PHE A 110 20.34 30.94 8.22
N SER A 111 20.40 31.66 7.08
CA SER A 111 20.65 33.10 7.06
C SER A 111 19.59 33.88 7.86
N ASP A 112 18.31 33.52 7.72
CA ASP A 112 17.20 34.13 8.46
C ASP A 112 17.29 33.83 9.97
N ILE A 113 17.69 32.62 10.36
CA ILE A 113 17.97 32.29 11.77
C ILE A 113 19.07 33.19 12.33
N ALA A 114 20.16 33.38 11.58
CA ALA A 114 21.28 34.21 12.00
C ALA A 114 20.88 35.70 12.13
N GLU A 115 20.14 36.25 11.16
CA GLU A 115 19.66 37.64 11.21
C GLU A 115 18.69 37.86 12.38
N ASN A 116 17.71 36.97 12.57
CA ASN A 116 16.75 37.09 13.66
C ASN A 116 17.42 36.88 15.03
N SER A 117 18.41 35.99 15.13
CA SER A 117 19.19 35.81 16.37
C SER A 117 19.97 37.08 16.73
N HIS A 118 20.55 37.74 15.73
CA HIS A 118 21.17 39.05 15.93
C HIS A 118 20.14 40.11 16.36
N GLY A 119 18.94 40.09 15.76
CA GLY A 119 17.82 40.94 16.15
C GLY A 119 17.33 40.72 17.58
N ILE A 120 17.34 39.48 18.09
CA ILE A 120 17.03 39.18 19.50
C ILE A 120 18.06 39.86 20.41
N TYR A 121 19.35 39.72 20.09
CA TYR A 121 20.41 40.35 20.88
C TYR A 121 20.28 41.87 20.92
N GLN A 122 20.05 42.51 19.77
CA GLN A 122 19.86 43.97 19.68
C GLN A 122 18.63 44.42 20.48
N ALA A 123 17.47 43.81 20.25
CA ALA A 123 16.23 44.17 20.94
C ALA A 123 16.34 44.00 22.47
N MET A 124 17.05 42.96 22.95
CA MET A 124 17.32 42.80 24.38
C MET A 124 18.26 43.89 24.93
N ALA A 125 19.29 44.27 24.16
CA ALA A 125 20.21 45.35 24.55
C ALA A 125 19.50 46.71 24.64
N ASP A 126 18.53 46.95 23.74
CA ASP A 126 17.73 48.18 23.69
C ASP A 126 16.55 48.17 24.69
N GLY A 127 16.29 47.04 25.36
CA GLY A 127 15.19 46.87 26.31
C GLY A 127 13.82 46.65 25.67
N GLU A 128 13.75 46.43 24.36
CA GLU A 128 12.54 46.22 23.58
C GLU A 128 12.06 44.75 23.64
N MET A 129 11.56 44.32 24.80
CA MET A 129 11.16 42.92 25.03
C MET A 129 10.11 42.39 24.04
N SER A 130 9.22 43.26 23.53
CA SER A 130 8.24 42.89 22.51
C SER A 130 8.91 42.52 21.19
N ALA A 131 9.90 43.29 20.75
CA ALA A 131 10.65 43.01 19.53
C ALA A 131 11.49 41.72 19.71
N ALA A 132 12.14 41.55 20.86
CA ALA A 132 12.90 40.34 21.18
C ALA A 132 12.01 39.07 21.16
N ALA A 133 10.80 39.14 21.72
CA ALA A 133 9.85 38.04 21.69
C ALA A 133 9.42 37.68 20.26
N LYS A 134 9.12 38.70 19.41
CA LYS A 134 8.78 38.49 18.00
C LYS A 134 9.93 37.82 17.23
N GLN A 135 11.16 38.28 17.42
CA GLN A 135 12.33 37.68 16.79
C GLN A 135 12.60 36.26 17.28
N THR A 136 12.33 35.96 18.56
CA THR A 136 12.40 34.60 19.11
C THR A 136 11.41 33.66 18.45
N MET A 137 10.16 34.10 18.22
CA MET A 137 9.17 33.30 17.48
C MET A 137 9.62 33.04 16.04
N ARG A 138 10.21 34.04 15.38
CA ARG A 138 10.77 33.87 14.02
C ARG A 138 11.91 32.85 13.99
N VAL A 139 12.87 32.94 14.92
CA VAL A 139 13.95 31.95 15.06
C VAL A 139 13.39 30.54 15.30
N ALA A 140 12.41 30.41 16.20
CA ALA A 140 11.77 29.11 16.49
C ALA A 140 11.08 28.55 15.24
N ASN A 141 10.33 29.38 14.49
CA ASN A 141 9.67 28.95 13.26
C ASN A 141 10.67 28.55 12.17
N ASN A 142 11.73 29.33 11.94
CA ASN A 142 12.76 29.00 10.98
C ASN A 142 13.52 27.72 11.37
N SER A 143 13.73 27.49 12.67
CA SER A 143 14.35 26.27 13.18
C SER A 143 13.46 25.04 12.97
N LEU A 144 12.14 25.16 13.20
CA LEU A 144 11.18 24.10 12.89
C LEU A 144 11.13 23.82 11.38
N TYR A 145 11.16 24.85 10.55
CA TYR A 145 11.19 24.70 9.10
C TYR A 145 12.49 24.03 8.60
N LEU A 146 13.63 24.37 9.21
CA LEU A 146 14.90 23.72 8.92
C LEU A 146 14.89 22.24 9.34
N ALA A 147 14.39 21.95 10.55
CA ALA A 147 14.24 20.58 11.03
C ALA A 147 13.26 19.76 10.17
N LEU A 148 12.23 20.40 9.63
CA LEU A 148 11.32 19.81 8.66
C LEU A 148 12.02 19.43 7.35
N MET A 149 12.91 20.28 6.80
CA MET A 149 13.67 19.92 5.59
C MET A 149 14.57 18.70 5.79
N LEU A 150 15.10 18.54 7.01
CA LEU A 150 15.99 17.44 7.37
C LEU A 150 15.25 16.13 7.67
N SER A 151 14.08 16.19 8.30
CA SER A 151 13.35 15.00 8.76
C SER A 151 12.15 14.62 7.89
N GLY A 152 11.54 15.59 7.20
CA GLY A 152 10.27 15.41 6.50
C GLY A 152 9.08 15.10 7.43
N SER A 153 9.16 15.35 8.73
CA SER A 153 8.11 15.03 9.71
C SER A 153 6.86 15.93 9.56
N VAL A 154 5.68 15.31 9.43
CA VAL A 154 4.38 16.01 9.37
C VAL A 154 4.10 16.79 10.66
N GLN A 155 4.56 16.30 11.82
CA GLN A 155 4.38 16.99 13.10
C GLN A 155 5.16 18.32 13.14
N LEU A 156 6.40 18.33 12.63
CA LEU A 156 7.18 19.57 12.51
C LEU A 156 6.55 20.54 11.50
N GLN A 157 5.95 20.01 10.43
CA GLN A 157 5.19 20.79 9.47
C GLN A 157 4.04 21.55 10.13
N LEU A 158 3.23 20.84 10.92
CA LEU A 158 2.10 21.41 11.67
C LEU A 158 2.57 22.43 12.71
N ALA A 159 3.64 22.12 13.46
CA ALA A 159 4.19 23.02 14.46
C ALA A 159 4.68 24.34 13.82
N SER A 160 5.40 24.26 12.69
CA SER A 160 5.86 25.45 11.97
C SER A 160 4.69 26.25 11.39
N LEU A 161 3.71 25.61 10.76
CA LEU A 161 2.54 26.32 10.23
C LEU A 161 1.70 26.98 11.33
N ALA A 162 1.50 26.32 12.48
CA ALA A 162 0.80 26.89 13.62
C ALA A 162 1.54 28.13 14.16
N LEU A 163 2.87 28.07 14.24
CA LEU A 163 3.67 29.22 14.66
C LEU A 163 3.61 30.37 13.63
N GLN A 164 3.55 30.07 12.33
CA GLN A 164 3.32 31.07 11.28
C GLN A 164 1.97 31.75 11.42
N VAL A 165 0.90 30.99 11.69
CA VAL A 165 -0.44 31.56 11.95
C VAL A 165 -0.39 32.57 13.10
N ILE A 166 0.35 32.26 14.18
CA ILE A 166 0.52 33.15 15.34
C ILE A 166 1.34 34.40 14.96
N ILE A 167 2.46 34.25 14.25
CA ILE A 167 3.33 35.36 13.83
C ILE A 167 2.61 36.32 12.87
N GLU A 168 1.88 35.78 11.91
CA GLU A 168 1.09 36.55 10.94
C GLU A 168 -0.11 37.21 11.62
N GLY A 169 -0.80 36.50 12.53
CA GLY A 169 -1.90 37.05 13.32
C GLY A 169 -1.46 38.22 14.21
N SER A 170 -0.33 38.09 14.90
CA SER A 170 0.22 39.18 15.73
C SER A 170 0.67 40.37 14.87
N SER A 171 1.31 40.11 13.74
CA SER A 171 1.73 41.16 12.79
C SER A 171 0.51 41.89 12.18
N SER A 172 -0.58 41.19 11.90
CA SER A 172 -1.84 41.79 11.44
C SER A 172 -2.40 42.80 12.46
N ILE A 173 -2.40 42.45 13.75
CA ILE A 173 -2.85 43.32 14.84
C ILE A 173 -1.92 44.55 14.98
N GLU A 174 -0.60 44.34 14.92
CA GLU A 174 0.38 45.44 14.97
C GLU A 174 0.18 46.43 13.83
N GLU A 175 0.01 45.94 12.60
CA GLU A 175 -0.22 46.80 11.42
C GLU A 175 -1.59 47.48 11.45
N PHE A 176 -2.61 46.83 12.02
CA PHE A 176 -3.92 47.44 12.21
C PHE A 176 -3.84 48.63 13.16
N ASN A 177 -3.11 48.48 14.27
CA ASN A 177 -2.90 49.57 15.23
C ASN A 177 -2.11 50.74 14.65
N LYS A 178 -1.29 50.51 13.62
CA LYS A 178 -0.59 51.56 12.85
C LYS A 178 -1.46 52.21 11.77
N GLY A 179 -2.68 51.69 11.51
CA GLY A 179 -3.55 52.16 10.43
C GLY A 179 -3.19 51.61 9.04
N ASN A 180 -2.33 50.60 8.97
CA ASN A 180 -1.83 49.99 7.75
C ASN A 180 -2.75 48.86 7.26
N ILE A 181 -3.93 49.24 6.76
CA ILE A 181 -5.01 48.30 6.42
C ILE A 181 -4.59 47.26 5.37
N LEU A 182 -3.76 47.63 4.40
CA LEU A 182 -3.30 46.71 3.34
C LEU A 182 -2.48 45.57 3.94
N GLU A 183 -1.53 45.89 4.83
CA GLU A 183 -0.69 44.93 5.53
C GLU A 183 -1.51 44.09 6.51
N THR A 184 -2.46 44.71 7.24
CA THR A 184 -3.38 43.98 8.12
C THR A 184 -4.10 42.86 7.36
N VAL A 185 -4.70 43.20 6.21
CA VAL A 185 -5.44 42.24 5.39
C VAL A 185 -4.50 41.21 4.76
N GLY A 186 -3.30 41.63 4.35
CA GLY A 186 -2.25 40.75 3.84
C GLY A 186 -1.86 39.66 4.84
N HIS A 187 -1.46 40.06 6.05
CA HIS A 187 -1.08 39.15 7.13
C HIS A 187 -2.24 38.24 7.55
N LEU A 188 -3.45 38.79 7.68
CA LEU A 188 -4.64 38.00 8.02
C LEU A 188 -4.97 36.97 6.94
N GLY A 189 -4.92 37.35 5.67
CA GLY A 189 -5.15 36.47 4.53
C GLY A 189 -4.13 35.34 4.46
N MET A 190 -2.84 35.64 4.65
CA MET A 190 -1.80 34.61 4.73
C MET A 190 -2.00 33.68 5.92
N SER A 191 -2.35 34.21 7.09
CA SER A 191 -2.67 33.41 8.28
C SER A 191 -3.81 32.41 8.01
N MET A 192 -4.90 32.85 7.35
CA MET A 192 -6.00 31.96 6.94
C MET A 192 -5.55 30.87 5.97
N ILE A 193 -4.71 31.20 4.98
CA ILE A 193 -4.18 30.21 4.05
C ILE A 193 -3.31 29.18 4.78
N ARG A 194 -2.43 29.62 5.68
CA ARG A 194 -1.61 28.71 6.50
C ARG A 194 -2.44 27.85 7.42
N MET A 195 -3.50 28.38 8.01
CA MET A 195 -4.45 27.62 8.82
C MET A 195 -5.14 26.53 8.00
N ASN A 196 -5.56 26.83 6.77
CA ASN A 196 -6.13 25.84 5.86
C ASN A 196 -5.11 24.75 5.46
N GLN A 197 -3.85 25.14 5.22
CA GLN A 197 -2.76 24.19 4.98
C GLN A 197 -2.53 23.28 6.20
N SER A 198 -2.54 23.83 7.41
CA SER A 198 -2.44 23.06 8.66
C SER A 198 -3.59 22.09 8.82
N TYR A 199 -4.82 22.51 8.55
CA TYR A 199 -6.01 21.67 8.67
C TYR A 199 -5.91 20.42 7.79
N HIS A 200 -5.51 20.57 6.53
CA HIS A 200 -5.29 19.44 5.63
C HIS A 200 -4.19 18.48 6.16
N ARG A 201 -3.11 19.02 6.74
CA ARG A 201 -2.01 18.19 7.28
C ARG A 201 -2.38 17.49 8.58
N LEU A 202 -3.28 18.08 9.36
CA LEU A 202 -3.80 17.44 10.56
C LEU A 202 -4.62 16.21 10.20
N GLY A 203 -5.40 16.24 9.12
CA GLY A 203 -6.12 15.07 8.61
C GLY A 203 -5.19 13.91 8.26
N ILE A 204 -4.08 14.17 7.55
CA ILE A 204 -3.06 13.16 7.23
C ILE A 204 -2.46 12.60 8.52
N LEU A 205 -2.11 13.45 9.48
CA LEU A 205 -1.56 12.99 10.76
C LEU A 205 -2.57 12.13 11.54
N GLN A 206 -3.86 12.46 11.50
CA GLN A 206 -4.91 11.67 12.15
C GLN A 206 -5.08 10.30 11.49
N GLU A 207 -4.99 10.23 10.16
CA GLU A 207 -5.01 8.99 9.38
C GLU A 207 -3.77 8.13 9.68
N ASP A 208 -2.57 8.71 9.67
CA ASP A 208 -1.34 8.01 10.06
C ASP A 208 -1.42 7.47 11.49
N LEU A 209 -2.00 8.24 12.41
CA LEU A 209 -2.21 7.82 13.78
C LEU A 209 -3.27 6.72 13.89
N SER A 210 -4.35 6.74 13.11
CA SER A 210 -5.40 5.72 13.17
C SER A 210 -4.94 4.38 12.59
N HIS A 211 -4.04 4.39 11.61
CA HIS A 211 -3.46 3.19 11.00
C HIS A 211 -2.31 2.56 11.80
N GLN A 212 -1.77 3.23 12.82
CA GLN A 212 -0.80 2.59 13.70
C GLN A 212 -1.47 1.44 14.46
N PRO A 213 -1.05 0.17 14.24
CA PRO A 213 -1.70 -0.99 14.82
C PRO A 213 -1.73 -0.87 16.34
N VAL A 214 -2.87 -1.21 16.93
CA VAL A 214 -3.14 -1.11 18.38
C VAL A 214 -2.03 -1.78 19.20
N SER A 215 -1.38 -2.82 18.67
CA SER A 215 -0.26 -3.52 19.32
C SER A 215 0.93 -2.60 19.67
N GLN A 216 1.27 -1.59 18.85
CA GLN A 216 2.34 -0.65 19.20
C GLN A 216 1.94 0.37 20.27
N ARG A 217 0.65 0.70 20.38
CA ARG A 217 0.12 1.56 21.46
C ARG A 217 0.04 0.82 22.79
N SER A 218 -0.33 -0.47 22.75
CA SER A 218 -0.36 -1.34 23.93
C SER A 218 1.04 -1.58 24.52
N VAL A 219 2.04 -1.85 23.69
CA VAL A 219 3.41 -2.16 24.18
C VAL A 219 4.07 -0.95 24.87
N LYS A 220 3.82 0.28 24.39
CA LYS A 220 4.34 1.49 25.07
C LYS A 220 3.60 1.84 26.37
N GLN A 221 2.33 1.49 26.51
CA GLN A 221 1.58 1.70 27.76
C GLN A 221 1.82 0.59 28.78
N ILE A 222 2.03 -0.65 28.33
CA ILE A 222 2.40 -1.78 29.22
C ILE A 222 3.82 -1.59 29.77
N ALA A 223 4.76 -1.04 29.00
CA ALA A 223 6.12 -0.75 29.48
C ALA A 223 6.22 0.37 30.53
N VAL A 224 5.17 1.17 30.75
CA VAL A 224 5.12 2.22 31.79
C VAL A 224 4.27 1.79 33.00
N ALA A 225 3.52 0.70 32.87
CA ALA A 225 2.75 0.10 33.95
C ALA A 225 3.30 -1.30 34.27
N GLU A 226 4.47 -1.36 34.89
CA GLU A 226 4.78 -2.48 35.79
C GLU A 226 3.99 -2.26 37.09
N PRO A 227 2.93 -3.02 37.38
CA PRO A 227 2.44 -3.11 38.74
C PRO A 227 3.46 -3.92 39.55
N ALA A 228 3.94 -3.35 40.66
CA ALA A 228 4.60 -4.11 41.70
C ALA A 228 3.73 -5.32 42.08
N SER A 229 4.24 -6.52 41.84
CA SER A 229 3.63 -7.80 42.19
C SER A 229 3.15 -7.81 43.66
N PRO A 230 1.84 -7.91 43.95
CA PRO A 230 1.41 -8.29 45.27
C PRO A 230 1.60 -9.79 45.44
N ARG A 231 2.30 -10.16 46.52
CA ARG A 231 2.40 -11.51 47.03
C ARG A 231 1.03 -12.18 47.08
N ALA A 232 0.98 -13.41 46.58
CA ALA A 232 -0.07 -14.37 46.86
C ALA A 232 -0.16 -14.59 48.37
N ASP A 233 -1.34 -14.38 48.94
CA ASP A 233 -1.81 -15.11 50.11
C ASP A 233 -3.35 -15.10 50.16
N GLU A 234 -3.85 -16.28 50.48
CA GLU A 234 -5.16 -16.63 51.05
C GLU A 234 -6.38 -16.76 50.11
N GLY A 235 -6.86 -18.00 50.07
CA GLY A 235 -7.99 -18.47 49.30
C GLY A 235 -9.35 -17.98 49.80
N ALA A 236 -10.29 -17.96 48.86
CA ALA A 236 -11.71 -18.02 49.14
C ALA A 236 -12.40 -18.76 47.97
N GLU A 237 -13.26 -19.70 48.32
CA GLU A 237 -14.05 -20.56 47.42
C GLU A 237 -15.06 -19.78 46.58
N PRO A 238 -15.50 -20.31 45.41
CA PRO A 238 -16.47 -19.66 44.55
C PRO A 238 -17.89 -19.94 45.04
N SER A 239 -18.66 -18.89 45.34
CA SER A 239 -20.11 -18.98 45.57
C SER A 239 -20.90 -18.48 44.36
N ASP A 240 -21.94 -19.25 44.06
CA ASP A 240 -22.92 -19.08 43.00
C ASP A 240 -23.57 -17.69 42.99
N PHE A 241 -23.61 -17.06 41.81
CA PHE A 241 -24.55 -15.99 41.51
C PHE A 241 -25.18 -16.22 40.13
N ALA A 242 -26.37 -16.82 40.15
CA ALA A 242 -27.31 -16.77 39.04
C ALA A 242 -27.96 -15.39 38.98
N ILE A 243 -27.84 -14.69 37.85
CA ILE A 243 -28.65 -13.52 37.52
C ILE A 243 -29.48 -13.84 36.29
N SER A 244 -30.76 -14.06 36.51
CA SER A 244 -31.81 -13.88 35.52
C SER A 244 -32.10 -12.38 35.37
N GLY A 245 -31.98 -11.86 34.16
CA GLY A 245 -32.29 -10.47 33.84
C GLY A 245 -32.56 -10.32 32.36
N ALA A 246 -33.79 -9.95 32.00
CA ALA A 246 -34.23 -9.65 30.65
C ALA A 246 -33.31 -8.59 30.01
N GLY A 247 -32.80 -8.89 28.82
CA GLY A 247 -31.78 -8.10 28.13
C GLY A 247 -32.32 -6.74 27.67
N GLN A 248 -31.93 -5.69 28.38
CA GLN A 248 -31.62 -4.41 27.72
C GLN A 248 -30.25 -4.57 27.09
N GLY A 249 -30.17 -4.46 25.76
CA GLY A 249 -28.92 -4.51 25.03
C GLY A 249 -27.96 -3.45 25.55
N LYS A 250 -26.86 -3.87 26.15
CA LYS A 250 -25.75 -2.97 26.44
C LYS A 250 -25.06 -2.64 25.12
N TRP A 251 -24.81 -1.35 24.92
CA TRP A 251 -24.02 -0.82 23.82
C TRP A 251 -22.64 -1.48 23.78
N HIS A 252 -22.13 -1.71 22.57
CA HIS A 252 -20.74 -2.11 22.40
C HIS A 252 -19.84 -0.91 22.80
N PRO A 253 -18.85 -1.06 23.70
CA PRO A 253 -18.04 0.05 24.21
C PRO A 253 -17.31 0.87 23.14
N ALA A 254 -17.12 0.28 21.95
CA ALA A 254 -16.55 0.97 20.78
C ALA A 254 -17.45 2.08 20.21
N LEU A 255 -18.76 2.01 20.43
CA LEU A 255 -19.74 2.98 19.89
C LEU A 255 -19.86 4.23 20.80
N GLU A 256 -19.80 4.07 22.12
CA GLU A 256 -19.72 5.21 23.05
C GLU A 256 -18.42 6.00 22.86
N LEU A 257 -17.31 5.32 22.55
CA LEU A 257 -16.02 5.96 22.31
C LEU A 257 -15.99 6.83 21.04
N LEU A 258 -16.75 6.47 20.01
CA LEU A 258 -16.80 7.20 18.72
C LEU A 258 -17.61 8.49 18.82
N GLU A 259 -18.73 8.48 19.56
CA GLU A 259 -19.56 9.66 19.78
C GLU A 259 -18.85 10.69 20.67
N GLU A 260 -18.06 10.22 21.65
CA GLU A 260 -17.30 11.07 22.58
C GLU A 260 -16.03 11.66 21.93
N GLN A 261 -15.39 10.96 20.97
CA GLN A 261 -14.14 11.43 20.34
C GLN A 261 -14.33 12.37 19.15
N HIS A 262 -15.44 12.28 18.41
CA HIS A 262 -15.61 13.03 17.15
C HIS A 262 -16.67 14.13 17.19
N GLY A 263 -17.51 14.21 18.22
CA GLY A 263 -18.55 15.25 18.34
C GLY A 263 -19.62 15.19 17.23
N GLU A 264 -19.73 14.04 16.57
CA GLU A 264 -20.67 13.78 15.47
C GLU A 264 -21.93 13.11 16.01
N LYS A 265 -23.10 13.44 15.44
CA LYS A 265 -24.40 12.95 15.92
C LYS A 265 -24.82 11.69 15.17
N LEU A 266 -25.02 10.60 15.89
CA LEU A 266 -25.75 9.44 15.39
C LEU A 266 -27.26 9.74 15.35
N TYR A 267 -27.90 9.51 14.20
CA TYR A 267 -29.34 9.69 14.05
C TYR A 267 -30.06 8.34 13.99
N GLN A 268 -31.01 8.13 14.91
CA GLN A 268 -31.94 7.01 14.89
C GLN A 268 -33.27 7.46 14.27
N SER A 269 -33.74 6.75 13.24
CA SER A 269 -35.03 7.03 12.60
C SER A 269 -36.18 6.46 13.45
N HIS A 270 -37.05 7.32 14.00
CA HIS A 270 -38.28 6.89 14.64
C HIS A 270 -39.45 6.87 13.64
N GLY A 271 -39.67 5.69 13.03
CA GLY A 271 -40.88 5.34 12.29
C GLY A 271 -41.42 4.01 12.82
N SER A 272 -42.75 3.86 12.87
CA SER A 272 -43.46 2.83 13.65
C SER A 272 -43.28 1.36 13.20
N PHE A 273 -42.24 1.02 12.43
CA PHE A 273 -41.93 -0.36 12.03
C PHE A 273 -40.44 -0.68 11.76
N SER A 274 -39.46 0.13 12.20
CA SER A 274 -38.05 -0.23 11.97
C SER A 274 -37.10 0.31 13.05
N GLU A 275 -36.49 -0.59 13.83
CA GLU A 275 -35.50 -0.25 14.86
C GLU A 275 -34.03 -0.36 14.38
N ASN A 276 -33.75 -0.76 13.13
CA ASN A 276 -32.41 -1.30 12.76
C ASN A 276 -31.66 -0.56 11.64
N PHE A 277 -31.66 0.78 11.59
CA PHE A 277 -30.93 1.51 10.56
C PHE A 277 -29.98 2.56 11.15
N HIS A 278 -28.71 2.50 10.77
CA HIS A 278 -27.70 3.49 11.10
C HIS A 278 -26.94 3.91 9.84
N TYR A 279 -26.93 5.22 9.58
CA TYR A 279 -26.12 5.83 8.55
C TYR A 279 -25.31 6.97 9.17
N TYR A 280 -24.17 7.27 8.55
CA TYR A 280 -23.33 8.38 9.00
C TYR A 280 -23.18 9.40 7.88
N GLU A 281 -23.43 10.65 8.25
CA GLU A 281 -23.23 11.83 7.42
C GLU A 281 -22.07 12.63 7.99
N ASP A 282 -21.24 13.18 7.12
CA ASP A 282 -20.29 14.19 7.56
C ASP A 282 -21.00 15.50 7.97
N SER A 283 -20.24 16.42 8.55
CA SER A 283 -20.73 17.76 8.95
C SER A 283 -21.31 18.60 7.80
N SER A 284 -21.17 18.17 6.55
CA SER A 284 -21.74 18.80 5.35
C SER A 284 -22.98 18.07 4.82
N GLY A 285 -23.46 17.03 5.50
CA GLY A 285 -24.64 16.24 5.12
C GLY A 285 -24.38 15.21 4.02
N ASN A 286 -23.11 14.85 3.75
CA ASN A 286 -22.82 13.82 2.75
C ASN A 286 -22.80 12.44 3.40
N LEU A 287 -23.55 11.50 2.83
CA LEU A 287 -23.56 10.10 3.22
C LEU A 287 -22.19 9.46 2.94
N LYS A 288 -21.51 9.03 3.99
CA LYS A 288 -20.16 8.45 3.89
C LYS A 288 -20.18 6.92 3.94
N GLY A 289 -21.24 6.33 4.48
CA GLY A 289 -21.49 4.89 4.39
C GLY A 289 -22.77 4.45 5.11
N VAL A 290 -23.15 3.21 4.86
CA VAL A 290 -24.37 2.58 5.39
C VAL A 290 -23.95 1.29 6.09
N TRP A 291 -24.44 1.10 7.31
CA TRP A 291 -24.32 -0.18 8.01
C TRP A 291 -25.68 -0.87 8.03
N LEU A 292 -25.69 -2.16 7.67
CA LEU A 292 -26.86 -3.00 7.81
C LEU A 292 -26.77 -3.70 9.17
N CYS A 293 -27.77 -3.47 10.03
CA CYS A 293 -27.97 -4.28 11.21
C CYS A 293 -29.04 -5.35 10.88
N GLU A 294 -28.77 -6.60 11.25
CA GLU A 294 -29.69 -7.71 11.02
C GLU A 294 -31.04 -7.48 11.73
N ASP A 295 -32.13 -7.54 10.96
CA ASP A 295 -33.47 -7.78 11.52
C ASP A 295 -33.87 -9.25 11.30
N GLN A 296 -34.71 -9.77 12.19
CA GLN A 296 -35.18 -11.15 12.24
C GLN A 296 -35.91 -11.62 10.96
N ASN A 297 -36.27 -10.70 10.06
CA ASN A 297 -37.04 -10.97 8.84
C ASN A 297 -36.31 -10.69 7.50
N TRP A 298 -35.01 -10.37 7.50
CA TRP A 298 -34.13 -10.43 6.31
C TRP A 298 -34.60 -9.75 5.00
N ASN A 299 -35.28 -8.60 5.08
CA ASN A 299 -35.55 -7.75 3.90
C ASN A 299 -34.43 -6.71 3.71
N PHE A 300 -33.77 -6.71 2.56
CA PHE A 300 -32.74 -5.71 2.22
C PHE A 300 -33.38 -4.56 1.43
N THR A 301 -33.41 -3.37 2.02
CA THR A 301 -33.86 -2.15 1.32
C THR A 301 -32.66 -1.23 1.09
N VAL A 302 -32.23 -1.06 -0.16
CA VAL A 302 -31.20 -0.09 -0.51
C VAL A 302 -31.87 1.24 -0.86
N ARG A 303 -31.65 2.29 -0.05
CA ARG A 303 -31.96 3.67 -0.42
C ARG A 303 -30.66 4.41 -0.67
N SER A 304 -30.51 5.01 -1.85
CA SER A 304 -29.38 5.87 -2.21
C SER A 304 -29.88 7.22 -2.71
N ALA A 305 -29.23 8.29 -2.26
CA ALA A 305 -29.37 9.63 -2.83
C ALA A 305 -28.05 9.99 -3.51
N PHE A 306 -28.12 10.51 -4.74
CA PHE A 306 -26.94 10.75 -5.56
C PHE A 306 -26.66 12.24 -5.70
N TYR A 307 -25.40 12.61 -5.51
CA TYR A 307 -24.91 13.95 -5.76
C TYR A 307 -24.18 14.00 -7.11
N ASN A 308 -24.75 14.73 -8.06
CA ASN A 308 -24.10 14.94 -9.36
C ASN A 308 -23.12 16.12 -9.26
N SER A 309 -21.82 15.84 -9.36
CA SER A 309 -20.75 16.84 -9.22
C SER A 309 -20.71 17.88 -10.35
N GLN A 310 -21.23 17.56 -11.54
CA GLN A 310 -21.28 18.48 -12.68
C GLN A 310 -22.47 19.43 -12.59
N THR A 311 -23.61 18.97 -12.07
CA THR A 311 -24.84 19.78 -11.99
C THR A 311 -25.09 20.39 -10.61
N ARG A 312 -24.35 19.94 -9.57
CA ARG A 312 -24.49 20.35 -8.16
C ARG A 312 -25.91 20.19 -7.61
N VAL A 313 -26.66 19.23 -8.12
CA VAL A 313 -28.04 18.93 -7.69
C VAL A 313 -28.10 17.51 -7.15
N TRP A 314 -28.75 17.36 -6.00
CA TRP A 314 -29.17 16.07 -5.47
C TRP A 314 -30.37 15.55 -6.26
N SER A 315 -30.34 14.31 -6.71
CA SER A 315 -31.56 13.65 -7.22
C SER A 315 -32.59 13.54 -6.09
N GLN A 316 -33.88 13.78 -6.37
CA GLN A 316 -34.93 13.53 -5.36
C GLN A 316 -34.81 12.08 -4.84
N PRO A 317 -34.85 11.86 -3.51
CA PRO A 317 -34.89 10.52 -2.97
C PRO A 317 -36.16 9.84 -3.48
N ILE A 318 -35.98 8.70 -4.16
CA ILE A 318 -37.12 7.88 -4.57
C ILE A 318 -37.57 7.14 -3.31
N ASP A 319 -38.77 7.48 -2.81
CA ASP A 319 -39.32 6.97 -1.55
C ASP A 319 -39.80 5.50 -1.60
N GLN A 320 -39.45 4.75 -2.65
CA GLN A 320 -39.90 3.37 -2.82
C GLN A 320 -38.74 2.38 -2.62
N PRO A 321 -38.92 1.37 -1.75
CA PRO A 321 -37.88 0.37 -1.45
C PRO A 321 -37.51 -0.41 -2.72
N LEU A 322 -36.21 -0.50 -3.02
CA LEU A 322 -35.68 -1.49 -3.96
C LEU A 322 -35.64 -2.83 -3.22
N ASP A 323 -36.67 -3.63 -3.40
CA ASP A 323 -36.77 -4.95 -2.82
C ASP A 323 -36.22 -5.98 -3.80
N LEU A 324 -34.89 -6.11 -3.83
CA LEU A 324 -34.18 -7.02 -4.74
C LEU A 324 -34.43 -8.49 -4.40
N LEU A 325 -34.97 -8.79 -3.21
CA LEU A 325 -35.07 -10.15 -2.68
C LEU A 325 -36.51 -10.66 -2.54
N SER A 326 -37.55 -9.81 -2.54
CA SER A 326 -38.94 -10.29 -2.49
C SER A 326 -39.44 -11.00 -3.75
N HIS A 327 -38.61 -11.08 -4.79
CA HIS A 327 -38.85 -11.93 -5.96
C HIS A 327 -38.24 -13.33 -5.84
N PHE A 328 -37.57 -13.65 -4.72
CA PHE A 328 -36.93 -14.94 -4.50
C PHE A 328 -37.57 -15.64 -3.29
N SER A 329 -38.32 -16.71 -3.55
CA SER A 329 -38.77 -17.63 -2.50
C SER A 329 -37.63 -18.57 -2.12
N PHE A 330 -36.95 -18.29 -1.01
CA PHE A 330 -35.89 -19.16 -0.49
C PHE A 330 -36.50 -20.27 0.38
N GLY A 331 -36.12 -21.52 0.12
CA GLY A 331 -36.41 -22.65 1.01
C GLY A 331 -35.68 -22.49 2.35
N SER A 332 -36.23 -23.07 3.42
CA SER A 332 -35.80 -22.88 4.82
C SER A 332 -34.42 -23.46 5.19
N GLU A 333 -33.57 -23.84 4.23
CA GLU A 333 -32.29 -24.53 4.45
C GLU A 333 -31.14 -23.93 3.61
N ILE A 334 -30.95 -22.61 3.68
CA ILE A 334 -29.76 -21.97 3.12
C ILE A 334 -28.71 -21.84 4.21
N ASP A 335 -27.59 -22.52 4.05
CA ASP A 335 -26.39 -22.21 4.83
C ASP A 335 -25.70 -20.99 4.21
N ARG A 336 -25.60 -19.92 5.00
CA ARG A 336 -25.49 -18.53 4.52
C ARG A 336 -24.07 -18.11 4.12
N LYS A 337 -23.10 -19.03 4.16
CA LYS A 337 -21.69 -18.79 3.81
C LYS A 337 -21.40 -18.88 2.31
N ASP A 338 -22.38 -19.32 1.51
CA ASP A 338 -22.16 -19.69 0.11
C ASP A 338 -22.70 -18.67 -0.91
N VAL A 339 -23.14 -17.48 -0.49
CA VAL A 339 -23.66 -16.43 -1.38
C VAL A 339 -22.59 -15.35 -1.60
N PHE A 340 -22.17 -15.18 -2.85
CA PHE A 340 -21.20 -14.14 -3.24
C PHE A 340 -21.93 -12.98 -3.93
N LEU A 341 -21.77 -11.76 -3.39
CA LEU A 341 -22.32 -10.53 -3.95
C LEU A 341 -21.18 -9.54 -4.24
N GLU A 342 -20.96 -9.22 -5.51
CA GLU A 342 -20.00 -8.22 -5.94
C GLU A 342 -20.71 -7.04 -6.60
N LEU A 343 -20.40 -5.82 -6.15
CA LEU A 343 -20.92 -4.56 -6.68
C LEU A 343 -19.80 -3.83 -7.41
N GLN A 344 -19.98 -3.55 -8.70
CA GLN A 344 -19.01 -2.81 -9.50
C GLN A 344 -19.67 -1.56 -10.09
N MET A 345 -18.99 -0.41 -9.98
CA MET A 345 -19.42 0.85 -10.60
C MET A 345 -18.51 1.18 -11.79
N ASP A 346 -19.10 1.47 -12.95
CA ASP A 346 -18.34 1.89 -14.13
C ASP A 346 -17.94 3.38 -14.06
N SER A 347 -17.11 3.82 -15.01
CA SER A 347 -16.63 5.21 -15.13
C SER A 347 -17.72 6.23 -15.45
N PHE A 348 -18.92 5.76 -15.80
CA PHE A 348 -20.11 6.57 -16.08
C PHE A 348 -21.12 6.59 -14.91
N GLY A 349 -20.81 5.92 -13.80
CA GLY A 349 -21.64 5.87 -12.61
C GLY A 349 -22.74 4.80 -12.65
N SER A 350 -22.71 3.87 -13.61
CA SER A 350 -23.61 2.72 -13.63
C SER A 350 -23.14 1.67 -12.63
N VAL A 351 -24.03 1.25 -11.73
CA VAL A 351 -23.77 0.15 -10.78
C VAL A 351 -24.26 -1.17 -11.40
N SER A 352 -23.38 -2.17 -11.42
CA SER A 352 -23.70 -3.54 -11.78
C SER A 352 -23.51 -4.42 -10.54
N ALA A 353 -24.45 -5.34 -10.31
CA ALA A 353 -24.41 -6.30 -9.21
C ALA A 353 -24.40 -7.72 -9.77
N MET A 354 -23.54 -8.58 -9.22
CA MET A 354 -23.55 -10.02 -9.48
C MET A 354 -23.87 -10.74 -8.18
N CYS A 355 -24.90 -11.58 -8.20
CA CYS A 355 -25.23 -12.51 -7.12
C CYS A 355 -25.00 -13.93 -7.63
N ILE A 356 -24.08 -14.67 -7.01
CA ILE A 356 -23.83 -16.08 -7.32
C ILE A 356 -24.52 -16.92 -6.25
N LEU A 357 -25.46 -17.76 -6.68
CA LEU A 357 -26.16 -18.72 -5.84
C LEU A 357 -25.62 -20.13 -6.10
N PRO A 358 -25.41 -20.96 -5.06
CA PRO A 358 -25.04 -22.34 -5.25
C PRO A 358 -26.18 -23.13 -5.88
N ALA A 359 -25.76 -24.15 -6.58
CA ALA A 359 -26.49 -24.68 -7.72
C ALA A 359 -27.56 -25.73 -7.32
N ASP A 360 -27.67 -26.03 -6.02
CA ASP A 360 -28.53 -27.08 -5.46
C ASP A 360 -29.84 -26.53 -4.82
N TYR A 361 -30.08 -25.22 -4.81
CA TYR A 361 -31.07 -24.61 -3.89
C TYR A 361 -32.32 -23.98 -4.52
N CYS A 362 -32.58 -24.16 -5.82
CA CYS A 362 -33.85 -23.73 -6.43
C CYS A 362 -34.67 -24.95 -6.86
N LEU A 363 -35.63 -25.36 -6.02
CA LEU A 363 -36.44 -26.56 -6.26
C LEU A 363 -37.56 -26.37 -7.31
N ASP A 364 -37.93 -25.13 -7.68
CA ASP A 364 -39.05 -24.91 -8.62
C ASP A 364 -38.70 -24.10 -9.90
N GLN A 365 -37.52 -23.48 -10.00
CA GLN A 365 -36.90 -23.03 -11.28
C GLN A 365 -35.37 -23.01 -11.14
N PRO A 366 -34.59 -23.70 -12.00
CA PRO A 366 -33.18 -23.93 -11.74
C PRO A 366 -32.32 -22.66 -11.89
N GLY A 367 -31.56 -22.35 -10.81
CA GLY A 367 -30.39 -21.46 -10.71
C GLY A 367 -30.30 -20.29 -11.70
N LEU A 368 -30.87 -19.14 -11.32
CA LEU A 368 -30.76 -17.90 -12.09
C LEU A 368 -29.53 -17.11 -11.62
N LEU A 369 -28.47 -17.01 -12.43
CA LEU A 369 -27.56 -15.86 -12.32
C LEU A 369 -28.32 -14.67 -12.92
N GLN A 370 -28.48 -13.58 -12.18
CA GLN A 370 -29.06 -12.36 -12.75
C GLN A 370 -28.03 -11.24 -12.64
N VAL A 371 -27.38 -10.92 -13.76
CA VAL A 371 -26.60 -9.69 -13.86
C VAL A 371 -27.57 -8.58 -14.19
N VAL A 372 -27.81 -7.70 -13.22
CA VAL A 372 -28.76 -6.61 -13.35
C VAL A 372 -27.96 -5.33 -13.51
N THR A 373 -28.03 -4.71 -14.69
CA THR A 373 -27.47 -3.36 -14.90
C THR A 373 -28.46 -2.31 -14.43
N PHE A 374 -27.98 -1.18 -13.89
CA PHE A 374 -28.84 -0.11 -13.37
C PHE A 374 -29.84 0.43 -14.41
N ASP A 375 -29.43 0.50 -15.69
CA ASP A 375 -30.30 0.92 -16.80
C ASP A 375 -31.42 -0.10 -17.11
N GLN A 376 -31.18 -1.39 -16.90
CA GLN A 376 -32.20 -2.44 -17.04
C GLN A 376 -33.24 -2.36 -15.92
N VAL A 377 -32.84 -2.04 -14.68
CA VAL A 377 -33.78 -1.79 -13.57
C VAL A 377 -34.67 -0.59 -13.87
N LYS A 378 -34.08 0.48 -14.42
CA LYS A 378 -34.79 1.71 -14.77
C LYS A 378 -35.79 1.51 -15.93
N ASN A 379 -35.45 0.71 -16.94
CA ASN A 379 -36.31 0.47 -18.10
C ASN A 379 -37.33 -0.65 -17.88
N ALA A 380 -37.08 -1.63 -16.99
CA ALA A 380 -38.04 -2.67 -16.60
C ALA A 380 -39.30 -2.10 -15.94
N TRP A 381 -39.24 -0.87 -15.43
CA TRP A 381 -40.36 -0.19 -14.80
C TRP A 381 -41.39 0.44 -15.76
N ILE A 382 -41.12 0.48 -17.07
CA ILE A 382 -41.98 1.17 -18.05
C ILE A 382 -42.76 0.19 -18.97
N SER A 383 -42.50 -1.13 -18.93
CA SER A 383 -43.30 -2.08 -19.72
C SER A 383 -43.36 -3.51 -19.14
N SER A 384 -44.56 -4.08 -19.23
CA SER A 384 -45.05 -5.44 -18.92
C SER A 384 -44.08 -6.62 -19.17
N PRO A 385 -44.32 -7.81 -18.55
CA PRO A 385 -43.30 -8.83 -18.29
C PRO A 385 -43.05 -9.73 -19.51
N GLN A 386 -41.77 -9.97 -19.79
CA GLN A 386 -41.14 -11.15 -20.41
C GLN A 386 -39.73 -10.71 -20.84
N THR A 387 -38.64 -11.42 -20.56
CA THR A 387 -38.34 -12.85 -20.71
C THR A 387 -37.16 -13.16 -19.78
N PRO A 388 -37.08 -14.30 -19.08
CA PRO A 388 -35.84 -14.70 -18.41
C PRO A 388 -34.72 -14.71 -19.46
N ILE A 389 -33.56 -14.14 -19.14
CA ILE A 389 -32.37 -14.25 -19.99
C ILE A 389 -31.97 -15.73 -19.95
N SER A 390 -32.47 -16.51 -20.91
CA SER A 390 -32.13 -17.92 -21.06
C SER A 390 -30.68 -18.04 -21.52
N GLY A 391 -29.89 -18.89 -20.87
CA GLY A 391 -28.56 -19.26 -21.36
C GLY A 391 -27.39 -18.89 -20.45
N ILE A 392 -27.63 -18.57 -19.17
CA ILE A 392 -26.52 -18.37 -18.24
C ILE A 392 -26.04 -19.74 -17.74
N PRO A 393 -24.76 -20.09 -17.93
CA PRO A 393 -24.22 -21.37 -17.50
C PRO A 393 -24.32 -21.55 -15.98
N TYR A 394 -24.54 -22.81 -15.61
CA TYR A 394 -24.60 -23.28 -14.23
C TYR A 394 -23.18 -23.40 -13.68
N PHE A 395 -22.89 -22.76 -12.55
CA PHE A 395 -21.59 -22.88 -11.89
C PHE A 395 -21.64 -24.01 -10.85
N ALA A 396 -20.69 -24.94 -10.88
CA ALA A 396 -20.61 -26.01 -9.90
C ALA A 396 -20.15 -25.48 -8.53
N LYS A 397 -20.52 -26.18 -7.45
CA LYS A 397 -19.92 -25.98 -6.11
C LYS A 397 -18.39 -26.18 -6.26
N ASN A 398 -17.58 -25.21 -5.83
CA ASN A 398 -16.11 -25.11 -6.01
C ASN A 398 -15.61 -24.47 -7.31
N THR A 399 -16.40 -23.59 -7.92
CA THR A 399 -15.96 -22.81 -9.08
C THR A 399 -15.24 -21.54 -8.62
N LEU A 400 -13.96 -21.39 -8.96
CA LEU A 400 -13.26 -20.11 -8.85
C LEU A 400 -13.71 -19.24 -10.03
N ALA A 401 -14.19 -18.02 -9.77
CA ALA A 401 -14.71 -17.13 -10.80
C ALA A 401 -14.20 -15.69 -10.64
N ALA A 402 -14.11 -14.97 -11.75
CA ALA A 402 -13.83 -13.54 -11.80
C ALA A 402 -14.77 -12.87 -12.81
N LEU A 403 -15.19 -11.64 -12.52
CA LEU A 403 -16.07 -10.84 -13.36
C LEU A 403 -15.43 -9.47 -13.62
N LYS A 404 -15.54 -8.97 -14.85
CA LYS A 404 -15.14 -7.60 -15.15
C LYS A 404 -15.97 -6.96 -16.26
N ALA A 405 -16.43 -5.74 -16.01
CA ALA A 405 -16.95 -4.86 -17.06
C ALA A 405 -15.80 -4.08 -17.73
N ASP A 406 -15.84 -3.98 -19.06
CA ASP A 406 -14.98 -3.08 -19.83
C ASP A 406 -15.57 -1.66 -19.90
N ASP A 407 -14.81 -0.72 -20.46
CA ASP A 407 -15.22 0.70 -20.60
C ASP A 407 -16.43 0.90 -21.52
N PHE A 408 -16.80 -0.12 -22.31
CA PHE A 408 -17.98 -0.11 -23.17
C PHE A 408 -19.22 -0.71 -22.49
N GLY A 409 -19.08 -1.17 -21.24
CA GLY A 409 -20.11 -1.85 -20.47
C GLY A 409 -20.37 -3.28 -20.94
N ASN A 410 -19.46 -3.88 -21.69
CA ASN A 410 -19.48 -5.32 -21.93
C ASN A 410 -18.98 -6.01 -20.67
N VAL A 411 -19.59 -7.14 -20.30
CA VAL A 411 -19.25 -7.88 -19.08
C VAL A 411 -18.63 -9.21 -19.47
N THR A 412 -17.45 -9.51 -18.92
CA THR A 412 -16.76 -10.78 -19.11
C THR A 412 -16.74 -11.53 -17.78
N ALA A 413 -17.18 -12.78 -17.80
CA ALA A 413 -17.03 -13.71 -16.68
C ALA A 413 -16.07 -14.83 -17.09
N VAL A 414 -15.12 -15.15 -16.23
CA VAL A 414 -14.18 -16.27 -16.41
C VAL A 414 -14.21 -17.14 -15.17
N TRP A 415 -14.23 -18.46 -15.35
CA TRP A 415 -14.27 -19.39 -14.23
C TRP A 415 -13.56 -20.70 -14.54
N TYR A 416 -13.18 -21.42 -13.48
CA TYR A 416 -12.57 -22.74 -13.58
C TYR A 416 -13.58 -23.86 -13.30
N ASP A 417 -13.89 -24.68 -14.31
CA ASP A 417 -14.68 -25.89 -14.15
C ASP A 417 -13.78 -27.06 -13.75
N SER A 418 -13.80 -27.42 -12.46
CA SER A 418 -13.03 -28.54 -11.92
C SER A 418 -13.44 -29.92 -12.45
N LYS A 419 -14.67 -30.09 -12.97
CA LYS A 419 -15.13 -31.36 -13.56
C LYS A 419 -14.60 -31.52 -14.98
N ALA A 420 -14.64 -30.45 -15.77
CA ALA A 420 -14.08 -30.42 -17.11
C ALA A 420 -12.55 -30.23 -17.09
N ASN A 421 -11.98 -29.83 -15.93
CA ASN A 421 -10.58 -29.45 -15.76
C ASN A 421 -10.20 -28.35 -16.78
N SER A 422 -11.06 -27.36 -16.95
CA SER A 422 -10.93 -26.31 -17.96
C SER A 422 -11.29 -24.93 -17.43
N LEU A 423 -10.60 -23.93 -17.95
CA LEU A 423 -10.89 -22.51 -17.73
C LEU A 423 -11.84 -22.04 -18.83
N GLU A 424 -13.00 -21.52 -18.44
CA GLU A 424 -14.09 -21.17 -19.32
C GLU A 424 -14.50 -19.70 -19.16
N SER A 425 -15.22 -19.18 -20.15
CA SER A 425 -15.64 -17.78 -20.18
C SER A 425 -16.96 -17.57 -20.90
N ILE A 426 -17.66 -16.51 -20.53
CA ILE A 426 -18.80 -15.94 -21.25
C ILE A 426 -18.68 -14.42 -21.29
N HIS A 427 -19.24 -13.82 -22.34
CA HIS A 427 -19.20 -12.39 -22.56
C HIS A 427 -20.60 -11.87 -22.87
N TYR A 428 -20.97 -10.78 -22.22
CA TYR A 428 -22.16 -10.01 -22.51
C TYR A 428 -21.74 -8.71 -23.20
N GLU A 429 -22.24 -8.47 -24.41
CA GLU A 429 -22.00 -7.20 -25.10
C GLU A 429 -23.14 -6.23 -24.81
N LYS A 430 -22.82 -4.99 -24.43
CA LYS A 430 -23.83 -3.95 -24.18
C LYS A 430 -24.66 -3.74 -25.44
N GLY A 431 -25.98 -3.93 -25.32
CA GLY A 431 -26.92 -3.82 -26.44
C GLY A 431 -27.29 -5.16 -27.10
N ARG A 432 -26.73 -6.28 -26.63
CA ARG A 432 -27.25 -7.62 -26.95
C ARG A 432 -28.21 -8.11 -25.89
N GLU A 433 -29.17 -8.94 -26.32
CA GLU A 433 -30.19 -9.52 -25.43
C GLU A 433 -29.70 -10.77 -24.68
N SER A 434 -28.54 -11.34 -25.06
CA SER A 434 -28.04 -12.60 -24.51
C SER A 434 -26.50 -12.63 -24.41
N TRP A 435 -26.02 -13.49 -23.51
CA TRP A 435 -24.60 -13.81 -23.33
C TRP A 435 -24.07 -14.60 -24.54
N SER A 436 -22.75 -14.54 -24.76
CA SER A 436 -22.08 -15.43 -25.69
C SER A 436 -22.23 -16.89 -25.25
N PRO A 437 -22.10 -17.84 -26.19
CA PRO A 437 -21.82 -19.23 -25.82
C PRO A 437 -20.58 -19.32 -24.91
N VAL A 438 -20.55 -20.36 -24.07
CA VAL A 438 -19.37 -20.67 -23.23
C VAL A 438 -18.18 -20.95 -24.14
N MET A 439 -17.06 -20.32 -23.85
CA MET A 439 -15.79 -20.50 -24.55
C MET A 439 -14.73 -21.03 -23.60
N THR A 440 -14.12 -22.15 -23.95
CA THR A 440 -12.95 -22.68 -23.25
C THR A 440 -11.73 -21.83 -23.59
N ILE A 441 -11.11 -21.22 -22.57
CA ILE A 441 -9.85 -20.48 -22.67
C ILE A 441 -8.68 -21.48 -22.69
N ASP A 442 -8.68 -22.42 -21.75
CA ASP A 442 -7.64 -23.44 -21.60
C ASP A 442 -8.24 -24.72 -20.98
N SER A 443 -7.61 -25.88 -21.21
CA SER A 443 -8.11 -27.18 -20.79
C SER A 443 -6.99 -28.08 -20.29
N GLY A 444 -7.31 -29.01 -19.39
CA GLY A 444 -6.32 -29.90 -18.78
C GLY A 444 -5.50 -29.24 -17.67
N ILE A 445 -5.97 -28.14 -17.10
CA ILE A 445 -5.24 -27.32 -16.13
C ILE A 445 -5.97 -27.26 -14.79
N HIS A 446 -5.23 -27.12 -13.69
CA HIS A 446 -5.81 -26.85 -12.37
C HIS A 446 -5.57 -25.39 -12.01
N VAL A 447 -6.63 -24.62 -11.79
CA VAL A 447 -6.51 -23.17 -11.58
C VAL A 447 -6.84 -22.79 -10.14
N ASN A 448 -5.91 -22.11 -9.47
CA ASN A 448 -6.07 -21.70 -8.07
C ASN A 448 -6.42 -20.22 -7.91
N GLN A 449 -6.10 -19.39 -8.91
CA GLN A 449 -6.36 -17.95 -8.85
C GLN A 449 -6.63 -17.42 -10.26
N ILE A 450 -7.64 -16.56 -10.43
CA ILE A 450 -8.03 -15.92 -11.69
C ILE A 450 -8.18 -14.42 -11.43
N HIS A 451 -7.59 -13.61 -12.31
CA HIS A 451 -7.69 -12.15 -12.31
C HIS A 451 -8.08 -11.65 -13.69
N LEU A 452 -8.98 -10.66 -13.74
CA LEU A 452 -9.45 -10.04 -14.97
C LEU A 452 -9.15 -8.54 -15.01
N PHE A 453 -8.56 -8.09 -16.11
CA PHE A 453 -8.19 -6.69 -16.32
C PHE A 453 -8.79 -6.17 -17.62
N PRO A 454 -9.56 -5.07 -17.60
CA PRO A 454 -10.01 -4.43 -18.82
C PRO A 454 -8.82 -3.75 -19.51
N ILE A 455 -8.77 -3.80 -20.84
CA ILE A 455 -7.74 -3.09 -21.62
C ILE A 455 -8.38 -2.03 -22.52
N SER A 456 -7.62 -0.97 -22.80
CA SER A 456 -8.10 0.22 -23.52
C SER A 456 -8.69 -0.05 -24.91
N SER A 457 -8.41 -1.21 -25.51
CA SER A 457 -9.01 -1.65 -26.77
C SER A 457 -10.43 -2.23 -26.62
N GLY A 458 -11.00 -2.24 -25.41
CA GLY A 458 -12.28 -2.89 -25.09
C GLY A 458 -12.19 -4.42 -24.92
N GLY A 459 -10.97 -4.94 -24.80
CA GLY A 459 -10.75 -6.35 -24.48
C GLY A 459 -10.64 -6.60 -22.99
N VAL A 460 -10.45 -7.87 -22.63
CA VAL A 460 -10.17 -8.30 -21.26
C VAL A 460 -8.96 -9.22 -21.28
N VAL A 461 -8.03 -9.00 -20.36
CA VAL A 461 -6.89 -9.90 -20.11
C VAL A 461 -7.27 -10.78 -18.93
N ALA A 462 -7.24 -12.09 -19.12
CA ALA A 462 -7.33 -13.06 -18.05
C ALA A 462 -5.92 -13.52 -17.67
N ILE A 463 -5.61 -13.44 -16.38
CA ILE A 463 -4.35 -13.95 -15.81
C ILE A 463 -4.72 -14.97 -14.75
N TRP A 464 -4.11 -16.15 -14.80
CA TRP A 464 -4.38 -17.18 -13.82
C TRP A 464 -3.12 -17.92 -13.37
N LYS A 465 -3.18 -18.42 -12.14
CA LYS A 465 -2.17 -19.30 -11.55
C LYS A 465 -2.61 -20.74 -11.75
N GLU A 466 -1.95 -21.43 -12.67
CA GLU A 466 -2.07 -22.87 -12.85
C GLU A 466 -1.19 -23.57 -11.82
N GLU A 467 -1.79 -24.47 -11.04
CA GLU A 467 -1.05 -25.37 -10.18
C GLU A 467 -0.77 -26.65 -10.96
N GLN A 468 0.50 -26.86 -11.32
CA GLN A 468 0.92 -28.14 -11.84
C GLN A 468 0.96 -29.14 -10.70
N VAL A 469 -0.15 -29.84 -10.54
CA VAL A 469 -0.25 -31.01 -9.70
C VAL A 469 0.50 -32.14 -10.40
N SER A 470 1.74 -32.39 -10.00
CA SER A 470 2.31 -33.71 -10.25
C SER A 470 1.66 -34.67 -9.26
N GLN A 471 0.95 -35.67 -9.76
CA GLN A 471 0.54 -36.78 -8.90
C GLN A 471 1.81 -37.48 -8.41
N ASN A 472 2.15 -37.27 -7.13
CA ASN A 472 3.18 -38.06 -6.49
C ASN A 472 2.59 -39.45 -6.24
N ILE A 473 3.08 -40.44 -6.98
CA ILE A 473 2.47 -41.78 -7.11
C ILE A 473 2.40 -42.52 -5.75
N PHE A 474 3.13 -42.06 -4.72
CA PHE A 474 3.33 -42.80 -3.48
C PHE A 474 2.62 -42.26 -2.24
N PHE A 475 2.23 -40.97 -2.21
CA PHE A 475 1.63 -40.37 -1.00
C PHE A 475 0.13 -40.13 -1.10
N GLU A 476 -0.51 -40.38 -2.25
CA GLU A 476 -1.88 -39.93 -2.59
C GLU A 476 -2.14 -38.41 -2.43
N GLU A 477 -1.20 -37.66 -1.86
CA GLU A 477 -1.21 -36.21 -1.75
C GLU A 477 -0.69 -35.54 -3.02
N LYS A 478 -1.46 -34.55 -3.46
CA LYS A 478 -1.12 -33.66 -4.57
C LYS A 478 -0.09 -32.66 -4.09
N ILE A 479 1.19 -32.93 -4.31
CA ILE A 479 2.23 -31.92 -4.09
C ILE A 479 2.19 -30.96 -5.28
N GLY A 480 1.79 -29.71 -5.04
CA GLY A 480 1.80 -28.63 -6.03
C GLY A 480 3.24 -28.21 -6.29
N ILE A 481 3.91 -28.84 -7.26
CA ILE A 481 5.36 -28.65 -7.46
C ILE A 481 5.66 -27.31 -8.15
N ARG A 482 4.75 -26.77 -8.98
CA ARG A 482 4.97 -25.53 -9.75
C ARG A 482 3.70 -24.73 -9.98
N GLY A 483 3.73 -23.45 -9.61
CA GLY A 483 2.78 -22.46 -10.11
C GLY A 483 3.25 -21.94 -11.47
N VAL A 484 2.44 -22.11 -12.52
CA VAL A 484 2.67 -21.45 -13.82
C VAL A 484 1.70 -20.29 -13.93
N ILE A 485 2.20 -19.08 -14.18
CA ILE A 485 1.34 -17.93 -14.47
C ILE A 485 1.10 -17.89 -15.98
N ARG A 486 -0.16 -18.04 -16.37
CA ARG A 486 -0.59 -17.89 -17.76
C ARG A 486 -1.47 -16.68 -17.93
N SER A 487 -1.52 -16.19 -19.17
CA SER A 487 -2.55 -15.25 -19.56
C SER A 487 -3.08 -15.49 -20.96
N SER A 488 -4.27 -14.95 -21.19
CA SER A 488 -4.92 -14.89 -22.48
C SER A 488 -5.68 -13.57 -22.62
N ASN A 489 -5.79 -13.08 -23.84
CA ASN A 489 -6.47 -11.82 -24.16
C ASN A 489 -7.75 -12.12 -24.93
N TYR A 490 -8.87 -11.61 -24.46
CA TYR A 490 -10.12 -11.62 -25.20
C TYR A 490 -10.16 -10.45 -26.18
N SER A 491 -10.29 -10.76 -27.46
CA SER A 491 -10.52 -9.76 -28.51
C SER A 491 -12.03 -9.60 -28.74
N PRO A 492 -12.63 -8.43 -28.45
CA PRO A 492 -14.05 -8.20 -28.70
C PRO A 492 -14.36 -8.18 -30.21
N ILE A 493 -13.37 -7.86 -31.04
CA ILE A 493 -13.48 -7.83 -32.50
C ILE A 493 -13.57 -9.26 -33.06
N GLU A 494 -12.68 -10.15 -32.60
CA GLU A 494 -12.62 -11.53 -33.07
C GLU A 494 -13.58 -12.45 -32.31
N ARG A 495 -14.07 -12.01 -31.15
CA ARG A 495 -14.89 -12.78 -30.20
C ARG A 495 -14.26 -14.10 -29.83
N SER A 496 -12.97 -14.05 -29.57
CA SER A 496 -12.17 -15.20 -29.18
C SER A 496 -11.06 -14.78 -28.23
N TRP A 497 -10.66 -15.74 -27.40
CA TRP A 497 -9.44 -15.65 -26.62
C TRP A 497 -8.25 -15.98 -27.49
N THR A 498 -7.14 -15.28 -27.28
CA THR A 498 -5.85 -15.71 -27.83
C THR A 498 -5.43 -17.03 -27.20
N SER A 499 -4.55 -17.79 -27.86
CA SER A 499 -3.98 -18.98 -27.21
C SER A 499 -3.30 -18.59 -25.89
N PRO A 500 -3.52 -19.36 -24.81
CA PRO A 500 -2.81 -19.15 -23.54
C PRO A 500 -1.31 -19.10 -23.77
N PHE A 501 -0.63 -18.21 -23.07
CA PHE A 501 0.82 -18.18 -23.07
C PHE A 501 1.35 -18.02 -21.65
N ASP A 502 2.49 -18.66 -21.40
CA ASP A 502 3.17 -18.62 -20.13
C ASP A 502 3.84 -17.25 -19.97
N ILE A 503 3.43 -16.46 -18.97
CA ILE A 503 4.12 -15.23 -18.59
C ILE A 503 5.43 -15.60 -17.90
N MET A 504 5.37 -16.63 -17.07
CA MET A 504 6.51 -17.20 -16.41
C MET A 504 6.59 -18.68 -16.76
N LYS A 505 7.68 -19.07 -17.43
CA LYS A 505 8.10 -20.47 -17.46
C LYS A 505 8.99 -20.69 -16.25
N PRO A 506 8.61 -21.55 -15.29
CA PRO A 506 9.48 -21.87 -14.19
C PRO A 506 10.81 -22.36 -14.76
N ASP A 507 11.90 -21.71 -14.35
CA ASP A 507 13.22 -22.12 -14.78
C ASP A 507 13.42 -23.56 -14.31
N SER A 508 13.72 -24.48 -15.24
CA SER A 508 13.55 -25.92 -15.00
C SER A 508 14.37 -26.46 -13.81
N LEU A 509 15.35 -25.68 -13.35
CA LEU A 509 16.31 -25.99 -12.30
C LEU A 509 15.94 -25.42 -10.91
N ARG A 510 15.01 -24.45 -10.82
CA ARG A 510 14.63 -23.81 -9.54
C ARG A 510 13.29 -24.35 -9.04
N LEU A 511 13.30 -24.92 -7.84
CA LEU A 511 12.13 -25.36 -7.10
C LEU A 511 11.60 -24.21 -6.26
N ARG A 512 10.89 -23.31 -6.93
CA ARG A 512 10.21 -22.19 -6.27
C ARG A 512 8.71 -22.26 -6.52
N THR A 513 7.94 -22.07 -5.46
CA THR A 513 6.50 -21.90 -5.54
C THR A 513 6.19 -20.41 -5.58
N ILE A 514 5.22 -20.03 -6.40
CA ILE A 514 4.71 -18.67 -6.40
C ILE A 514 3.79 -18.58 -5.20
N LYS A 515 4.11 -17.71 -4.25
CA LYS A 515 3.32 -17.53 -3.03
C LYS A 515 2.15 -16.59 -3.33
N ASP A 516 2.47 -15.34 -3.61
CA ASP A 516 1.51 -14.26 -3.84
C ASP A 516 1.68 -13.59 -5.21
N LEU A 517 0.56 -13.12 -5.76
CA LEU A 517 0.47 -12.36 -7.02
C LEU A 517 -0.11 -10.97 -6.75
N HIS A 518 0.64 -9.94 -7.11
CA HIS A 518 0.23 -8.55 -7.01
C HIS A 518 0.10 -7.93 -8.40
N PHE A 519 -1.00 -7.21 -8.61
CA PHE A 519 -1.29 -6.54 -9.87
C PHE A 519 -1.55 -5.06 -9.66
N GLN A 520 -1.09 -4.24 -10.61
CA GLN A 520 -1.39 -2.82 -10.65
C GLN A 520 -1.56 -2.37 -12.11
N ILE A 521 -2.61 -1.61 -12.40
CA ILE A 521 -2.81 -1.02 -13.73
C ILE A 521 -2.23 0.39 -13.72
N ASP A 522 -1.30 0.69 -14.65
CA ASP A 522 -0.73 2.03 -14.78
C ASP A 522 -1.66 3.02 -15.51
N SER A 523 -1.27 4.29 -15.55
CA SER A 523 -2.03 5.35 -16.24
C SER A 523 -2.17 5.15 -17.76
N TYR A 524 -1.38 4.26 -18.35
CA TYR A 524 -1.43 3.90 -19.77
C TYR A 524 -2.26 2.65 -20.03
N GLY A 525 -2.81 2.03 -18.97
CA GLY A 525 -3.56 0.79 -19.04
C GLY A 525 -2.68 -0.47 -19.04
N ASN A 526 -1.36 -0.35 -18.83
CA ASN A 526 -0.47 -1.51 -18.74
C ASN A 526 -0.71 -2.23 -17.41
N ILE A 527 -0.62 -3.57 -17.43
CA ILE A 527 -0.79 -4.39 -16.23
C ILE A 527 0.61 -4.73 -15.72
N VAL A 528 0.98 -4.16 -14.58
CA VAL A 528 2.20 -4.49 -13.85
C VAL A 528 1.88 -5.66 -12.94
N MET A 529 2.59 -6.77 -13.13
CA MET A 529 2.48 -7.96 -12.30
C MET A 529 3.79 -8.17 -11.54
N VAL A 530 3.69 -8.38 -10.24
CA VAL A 530 4.81 -8.71 -9.36
C VAL A 530 4.41 -9.92 -8.53
N TRP A 531 5.33 -10.86 -8.35
CA TRP A 531 5.09 -12.04 -7.54
C TRP A 531 6.26 -12.35 -6.63
N GLU A 532 5.92 -12.98 -5.50
CA GLU A 532 6.88 -13.51 -4.54
C GLU A 532 7.06 -15.00 -4.81
N GLU A 533 8.30 -15.41 -4.97
CA GLU A 533 8.72 -16.80 -5.07
C GLU A 533 9.33 -17.23 -3.75
N GLU A 534 8.78 -18.28 -3.18
CA GLU A 534 9.36 -18.96 -2.02
C GLU A 534 10.03 -20.25 -2.46
N PRO A 535 11.13 -20.67 -1.80
CA PRO A 535 11.66 -22.02 -1.98
C PRO A 535 10.54 -23.02 -1.70
N ALA A 536 10.44 -24.07 -2.52
CA ALA A 536 9.50 -25.16 -2.27
C ALA A 536 9.99 -25.99 -1.06
N ARG A 537 9.81 -25.45 0.15
CA ARG A 537 10.37 -25.97 1.40
C ARG A 537 10.04 -27.43 1.60
N ASP A 538 8.80 -27.84 1.36
CA ASP A 538 8.35 -29.23 1.49
C ASP A 538 9.19 -30.19 0.61
N ILE A 539 9.60 -29.75 -0.59
CA ILE A 539 10.43 -30.55 -1.49
C ILE A 539 11.88 -30.58 -1.01
N LEU A 540 12.37 -29.47 -0.45
CA LEU A 540 13.73 -29.36 0.07
C LEU A 540 13.91 -30.14 1.37
N GLU A 541 12.96 -30.06 2.28
CA GLU A 541 12.88 -30.88 3.50
C GLU A 541 12.82 -32.36 3.12
N PHE A 542 11.99 -32.74 2.15
CA PHE A 542 11.97 -34.10 1.62
C PHE A 542 13.35 -34.53 1.11
N PHE A 543 14.08 -33.68 0.39
CA PHE A 543 15.42 -34.00 -0.08
C PHE A 543 16.45 -34.12 1.05
N GLN A 544 16.37 -33.27 2.07
CA GLN A 544 17.20 -33.37 3.28
C GLN A 544 16.93 -34.69 4.00
N ILE A 545 15.66 -35.06 4.18
CA ILE A 545 15.24 -36.33 4.78
C ILE A 545 15.81 -37.52 4.00
N VAL A 546 15.70 -37.52 2.67
CA VAL A 546 16.25 -38.59 1.82
C VAL A 546 17.78 -38.66 1.93
N GLN A 547 18.46 -37.52 2.05
CA GLN A 547 19.90 -37.45 2.20
C GLN A 547 20.35 -37.96 3.58
N CYS A 548 19.67 -37.57 4.66
CA CYS A 548 19.90 -38.09 6.00
C CYS A 548 19.72 -39.61 6.05
N ALA A 549 18.63 -40.12 5.45
CA ALA A 549 18.38 -41.56 5.35
C ALA A 549 19.50 -42.34 4.64
N LYS A 550 20.20 -41.72 3.69
CA LYS A 550 21.33 -42.34 2.99
C LYS A 550 22.65 -42.22 3.73
N ASN A 551 22.88 -41.11 4.43
CA ASN A 551 24.14 -40.85 5.12
C ASN A 551 24.21 -41.57 6.47
N ASP A 552 23.11 -41.60 7.23
CA ASP A 552 22.98 -42.37 8.48
C ASP A 552 21.63 -43.13 8.53
N PRO A 553 21.58 -44.34 7.95
CA PRO A 553 20.36 -45.15 7.94
C PRO A 553 19.87 -45.55 9.34
N LYS A 554 20.76 -45.59 10.35
CA LYS A 554 20.39 -46.02 11.70
C LYS A 554 19.70 -44.89 12.46
N GLU A 555 20.27 -43.70 12.41
CA GLU A 555 19.66 -42.51 13.01
C GLU A 555 18.32 -42.19 12.34
N PHE A 556 18.24 -42.35 11.02
CA PHE A 556 16.97 -42.20 10.31
C PHE A 556 15.91 -43.23 10.71
N ASP A 557 16.30 -44.49 10.92
CA ASP A 557 15.40 -45.54 11.41
C ASP A 557 14.90 -45.24 12.83
N GLU A 558 15.78 -44.72 13.70
CA GLU A 558 15.43 -44.29 15.05
C GLU A 558 14.53 -43.04 15.03
N TRP A 559 14.78 -42.08 14.15
CA TRP A 559 13.88 -40.93 13.96
C TRP A 559 12.50 -41.36 13.43
N LEU A 560 12.47 -42.29 12.46
CA LEU A 560 11.24 -42.71 11.83
C LEU A 560 10.40 -43.60 12.76
N PHE A 561 11.02 -44.49 13.55
CA PHE A 561 10.32 -45.50 14.36
C PHE A 561 10.55 -45.40 15.88
N GLY A 562 11.28 -44.40 16.37
CA GLY A 562 11.67 -44.29 17.78
C GLY A 562 10.58 -43.84 18.74
N ASP A 563 9.43 -43.38 18.23
CA ASP A 563 8.25 -43.17 19.05
C ASP A 563 7.60 -44.53 19.39
N ASP A 564 7.68 -44.91 20.66
CA ASP A 564 7.14 -46.17 21.19
C ASP A 564 5.59 -46.26 21.09
N ASP A 565 4.91 -45.15 20.79
CA ASP A 565 3.44 -45.00 20.78
C ASP A 565 2.82 -44.81 19.38
N LEU A 566 3.46 -45.27 18.31
CA LEU A 566 2.88 -45.20 16.96
C LEU A 566 1.68 -46.15 16.80
N ASP A 567 0.57 -45.65 16.26
CA ASP A 567 -0.55 -46.52 15.90
C ASP A 567 -0.25 -47.38 14.65
N ASP A 568 -1.07 -48.40 14.43
CA ASP A 568 -0.90 -49.36 13.32
C ASP A 568 -1.00 -48.70 11.93
N GLU A 569 -1.66 -47.55 11.78
CA GLU A 569 -1.74 -46.83 10.52
C GLU A 569 -0.47 -46.02 10.26
N ASP A 570 -0.01 -45.27 11.24
CA ASP A 570 1.17 -44.43 11.13
C ASP A 570 2.43 -45.27 10.99
N TYR A 571 2.50 -46.42 11.66
CA TYR A 571 3.57 -47.39 11.43
C TYR A 571 3.59 -47.89 9.97
N LYS A 572 2.43 -48.18 9.38
CA LYS A 572 2.33 -48.62 7.98
C LYS A 572 2.73 -47.52 7.00
N LYS A 573 2.33 -46.27 7.24
CA LYS A 573 2.74 -45.11 6.42
C LYS A 573 4.26 -44.91 6.47
N LYS A 574 4.84 -44.93 7.69
CA LYS A 574 6.28 -44.82 7.91
C LYS A 574 7.06 -45.97 7.26
N LEU A 575 6.57 -47.21 7.37
CA LEU A 575 7.18 -48.37 6.71
C LEU A 575 7.08 -48.29 5.18
N ALA A 576 5.95 -47.83 4.64
CA ALA A 576 5.78 -47.60 3.20
C ALA A 576 6.75 -46.54 2.69
N PHE A 577 6.93 -45.44 3.44
CA PHE A 577 7.89 -44.40 3.14
C PHE A 577 9.33 -44.91 3.12
N LYS A 578 9.74 -45.71 4.13
CA LYS A 578 11.06 -46.34 4.16
C LYS A 578 11.30 -47.25 2.95
N ASN A 579 10.35 -48.15 2.66
CA ASN A 579 10.45 -49.04 1.49
C ASN A 579 10.58 -48.26 0.17
N PHE A 580 9.92 -47.11 0.08
CA PHE A 580 10.06 -46.20 -1.05
C PHE A 580 11.47 -45.60 -1.11
N LEU A 581 12.02 -45.08 0.00
CA LEU A 581 13.38 -44.56 0.04
C LEU A 581 14.42 -45.62 -0.35
N ASP A 582 14.25 -46.85 0.15
CA ASP A 582 15.10 -48.01 -0.19
C ASP A 582 15.02 -48.38 -1.68
N SER A 583 13.90 -48.10 -2.35
CA SER A 583 13.73 -48.31 -3.79
C SER A 583 14.49 -47.30 -4.65
N ILE A 584 14.92 -46.17 -4.09
CA ILE A 584 15.68 -45.13 -4.79
C ILE A 584 17.16 -45.53 -4.90
N HIS A 585 17.47 -46.38 -5.88
CA HIS A 585 18.84 -46.84 -6.16
C HIS A 585 19.83 -45.71 -6.43
N SER A 586 19.39 -44.62 -7.05
CA SER A 586 20.17 -43.40 -7.25
C SER A 586 19.30 -42.16 -7.03
N PHE A 587 19.70 -41.33 -6.07
CA PHE A 587 18.99 -40.09 -5.75
C PHE A 587 19.06 -39.09 -6.90
N GLU A 588 20.21 -39.02 -7.58
CA GLU A 588 20.38 -38.22 -8.80
C GLU A 588 19.42 -38.65 -9.92
N ASP A 589 19.25 -39.95 -10.12
CA ASP A 589 18.35 -40.46 -11.18
C ASP A 589 16.88 -40.18 -10.84
N TYR A 590 16.52 -40.22 -9.56
CA TYR A 590 15.19 -39.84 -9.08
C TYR A 590 14.91 -38.35 -9.28
N ILE A 591 15.83 -37.46 -8.88
CA ILE A 591 15.71 -36.01 -9.12
C ILE A 591 15.60 -35.71 -10.61
N ARG A 592 16.43 -36.34 -11.46
CA ARG A 592 16.38 -36.15 -12.92
C ARG A 592 15.04 -36.56 -13.51
N LYS A 593 14.48 -37.70 -13.07
CA LYS A 593 13.16 -38.18 -13.49
C LYS A 593 12.04 -37.26 -13.02
N MET A 594 12.07 -36.84 -11.76
CA MET A 594 11.07 -35.93 -11.18
C MET A 594 11.07 -34.56 -11.88
N MET A 595 12.25 -34.00 -12.12
CA MET A 595 12.41 -32.67 -12.71
C MET A 595 12.35 -32.65 -14.24
N ASN A 596 12.25 -33.83 -14.87
CA ASN A 596 12.39 -34.01 -16.32
C ASN A 596 13.65 -33.31 -16.88
N TYR A 597 14.73 -33.29 -16.09
CA TYR A 597 15.96 -32.55 -16.40
C TYR A 597 16.95 -33.45 -17.14
N LYS A 598 17.37 -33.02 -18.33
CA LYS A 598 18.29 -33.79 -19.21
C LYS A 598 19.78 -33.50 -18.99
N GLY A 599 20.13 -32.53 -18.15
CA GLY A 599 21.52 -32.16 -17.86
C GLY A 599 22.15 -32.97 -16.72
N SER A 600 23.48 -32.94 -16.63
CA SER A 600 24.22 -33.43 -15.46
C SER A 600 24.41 -32.27 -14.48
N ILE A 601 23.59 -32.23 -13.43
CA ILE A 601 23.86 -31.42 -12.24
C ILE A 601 24.08 -32.38 -11.07
N SER A 602 25.08 -32.10 -10.23
CA SER A 602 25.27 -32.87 -9.00
C SER A 602 24.20 -32.50 -7.97
N VAL A 603 23.89 -33.41 -7.04
CA VAL A 603 22.96 -33.12 -5.92
C VAL A 603 23.44 -31.91 -5.12
N LYS A 604 24.76 -31.79 -4.91
CA LYS A 604 25.37 -30.67 -4.17
C LYS A 604 25.15 -29.33 -4.89
N GLU A 605 25.32 -29.27 -6.21
CA GLU A 605 25.00 -28.06 -6.99
C GLU A 605 23.49 -27.77 -7.03
N PHE A 606 22.65 -28.81 -7.08
CA PHE A 606 21.20 -28.67 -7.07
C PHE A 606 20.69 -28.10 -5.75
N LEU A 607 21.19 -28.59 -4.62
CA LEU A 607 20.86 -28.07 -3.29
C LEU A 607 21.40 -26.65 -3.11
N LYS A 608 22.61 -26.34 -3.60
CA LYS A 608 23.14 -24.96 -3.60
C LYS A 608 22.26 -23.99 -4.41
N LEU A 609 21.68 -24.44 -5.53
CA LEU A 609 20.77 -23.61 -6.33
C LEU A 609 19.40 -23.41 -5.68
N ASN A 610 19.03 -24.27 -4.74
CA ASN A 610 17.72 -24.29 -4.10
C ASN A 610 17.86 -24.28 -2.57
N ASP A 611 18.81 -23.52 -2.04
CA ASP A 611 19.03 -23.43 -0.60
C ASP A 611 17.69 -23.13 0.11
N PRO A 612 17.21 -24.00 1.03
CA PRO A 612 15.95 -23.79 1.76
C PRO A 612 15.99 -22.55 2.66
N HIS A 613 17.19 -22.08 3.00
CA HIS A 613 17.43 -20.83 3.72
C HIS A 613 17.67 -19.65 2.76
N GLY A 614 17.74 -19.90 1.46
CA GLY A 614 17.90 -18.91 0.41
C GLY A 614 16.68 -18.01 0.29
N ASP A 615 16.95 -16.74 0.03
CA ASP A 615 15.98 -15.65 0.10
C ASP A 615 14.76 -15.82 -0.80
N TYR A 616 13.67 -15.15 -0.42
CA TYR A 616 12.55 -14.86 -1.32
C TYR A 616 13.10 -14.21 -2.60
N SER A 617 12.63 -14.66 -3.75
CA SER A 617 12.83 -13.91 -5.00
C SER A 617 11.57 -13.15 -5.31
N VAL A 618 11.72 -11.87 -5.64
CA VAL A 618 10.65 -11.08 -6.21
C VAL A 618 10.87 -11.11 -7.71
N ALA A 619 9.83 -11.37 -8.48
CA ALA A 619 9.90 -11.23 -9.92
C ALA A 619 8.75 -10.38 -10.44
N GLY A 620 8.99 -9.72 -11.57
CA GLY A 620 8.03 -8.80 -12.16
C GLY A 620 7.99 -8.90 -13.66
N SER A 621 6.80 -8.70 -14.23
CA SER A 621 6.57 -8.55 -15.65
C SER A 621 5.46 -7.52 -15.89
N VAL A 622 5.53 -6.82 -17.03
CA VAL A 622 4.57 -5.78 -17.40
C VAL A 622 3.91 -6.14 -18.73
N PHE A 623 2.59 -6.16 -18.76
CA PHE A 623 1.76 -6.28 -19.95
C PHE A 623 1.55 -4.91 -20.59
N ASP A 624 2.06 -4.72 -21.80
CA ASP A 624 1.83 -3.51 -22.59
C ASP A 624 0.45 -3.61 -23.27
N ALA A 625 -0.51 -2.84 -22.78
CA ALA A 625 -1.89 -2.88 -23.26
C ALA A 625 -2.06 -2.36 -24.70
N LYS A 626 -1.10 -1.60 -25.23
CA LYS A 626 -1.14 -1.14 -26.62
C LYS A 626 -0.69 -2.24 -27.57
N THR A 627 0.31 -3.02 -27.18
CA THR A 627 0.87 -4.09 -28.03
C THR A 627 0.24 -5.46 -27.77
N GLY A 628 -0.43 -5.63 -26.63
CA GLY A 628 -0.98 -6.92 -26.22
C GLY A 628 0.08 -7.96 -25.85
N SER A 629 1.26 -7.52 -25.40
CA SER A 629 2.42 -8.38 -25.14
C SER A 629 3.03 -8.13 -23.76
N TRP A 630 3.62 -9.17 -23.17
CA TRP A 630 4.38 -9.05 -21.92
C TRP A 630 5.84 -8.72 -22.17
N SER A 631 6.41 -7.95 -21.26
CA SER A 631 7.85 -7.74 -21.16
C SER A 631 8.56 -8.97 -20.59
N ASN A 632 9.88 -9.03 -20.77
CA ASN A 632 10.69 -10.07 -20.15
C ASN A 632 10.58 -10.01 -18.63
N THR A 633 10.37 -11.17 -18.01
CA THR A 633 10.41 -11.34 -16.56
C THR A 633 11.79 -10.95 -16.03
N MET A 634 11.81 -10.08 -15.02
CA MET A 634 13.03 -9.79 -14.27
C MET A 634 12.93 -10.45 -12.89
N LEU A 635 14.01 -11.13 -12.50
CA LEU A 635 14.17 -11.74 -11.18
C LEU A 635 15.00 -10.79 -10.30
N PHE A 636 14.50 -10.50 -9.12
CA PHE A 636 15.15 -9.74 -8.06
C PHE A 636 15.39 -10.67 -6.86
N SER A 637 16.60 -10.68 -6.32
CA SER A 637 16.88 -11.34 -5.04
C SER A 637 16.48 -10.41 -3.90
N SER A 638 15.63 -10.85 -2.98
CA SER A 638 15.18 -10.02 -1.85
C SER A 638 15.35 -10.75 -0.52
N HIS A 639 16.27 -10.28 0.32
CA HIS A 639 16.41 -10.81 1.68
C HIS A 639 15.32 -10.19 2.57
N GLY A 640 14.17 -10.83 2.75
CA GLY A 640 13.15 -10.40 3.72
C GLY A 640 11.77 -10.09 3.17
N ARG A 641 11.07 -9.13 3.81
CA ARG A 641 9.61 -8.90 3.73
C ARG A 641 9.09 -8.68 2.31
N SER A 642 7.80 -8.99 2.12
CA SER A 642 7.06 -8.90 0.86
C SER A 642 7.22 -7.55 0.14
N PRO A 643 7.36 -7.57 -1.21
CA PRO A 643 7.57 -6.37 -2.01
C PRO A 643 6.35 -5.43 -1.97
N LYS A 644 6.62 -4.12 -1.99
CA LYS A 644 5.61 -3.07 -2.19
C LYS A 644 5.73 -2.50 -3.59
N VAL A 645 4.63 -2.51 -4.34
CA VAL A 645 4.53 -1.95 -5.68
C VAL A 645 3.82 -0.59 -5.61
N GLU A 646 4.47 0.46 -6.10
CA GLU A 646 3.94 1.82 -6.17
C GLU A 646 4.03 2.36 -7.61
N LEU A 647 3.00 3.08 -8.06
CA LEU A 647 3.05 3.79 -9.34
C LEU A 647 3.46 5.24 -9.11
N THR A 648 4.51 5.69 -9.77
CA THR A 648 4.94 7.10 -9.76
C THR A 648 5.05 7.62 -11.19
N SER A 649 4.21 8.60 -11.54
CA SER A 649 4.28 9.33 -12.82
C SER A 649 4.34 8.45 -14.08
N GLY A 650 3.56 7.37 -14.11
CA GLY A 650 3.52 6.42 -15.23
C GLY A 650 4.64 5.39 -15.25
N LYS A 651 5.49 5.33 -14.22
CA LYS A 651 6.48 4.28 -14.01
C LYS A 651 6.04 3.39 -12.84
N ALA A 652 6.37 2.11 -12.92
CA ALA A 652 6.12 1.17 -11.84
C ALA A 652 7.37 1.03 -10.98
N LEU A 653 7.28 1.40 -9.71
CA LEU A 653 8.33 1.27 -8.71
C LEU A 653 8.02 0.03 -7.87
N VAL A 654 8.85 -1.00 -7.96
CA VAL A 654 8.82 -2.14 -7.06
C VAL A 654 9.89 -1.90 -6.01
N SER A 655 9.53 -1.90 -4.73
CA SER A 655 10.45 -1.71 -3.61
C SER A 655 10.37 -2.90 -2.67
N TRP A 656 11.50 -3.35 -2.15
CA TRP A 656 11.56 -4.40 -1.14
C TRP A 656 12.66 -4.10 -0.13
N LEU A 657 12.47 -4.61 1.08
CA LEU A 657 13.50 -4.58 2.11
C LEU A 657 14.45 -5.75 1.85
N SER A 658 15.74 -5.44 1.83
CA SER A 658 16.82 -6.43 1.80
C SER A 658 17.66 -6.27 3.05
N TYR A 659 17.84 -7.35 3.81
CA TYR A 659 18.84 -7.43 4.86
C TYR A 659 20.18 -7.82 4.26
N ASN A 660 21.27 -7.12 4.60
CA ASN A 660 22.59 -7.75 4.50
C ASN A 660 22.79 -8.52 5.80
N ASP A 661 22.64 -9.84 5.73
CA ASP A 661 23.09 -10.69 6.82
C ASP A 661 24.63 -10.75 6.79
N PRO A 662 25.33 -10.26 7.83
CA PRO A 662 26.79 -10.35 7.91
C PRO A 662 27.28 -11.78 7.83
N SER A 663 26.46 -12.77 8.23
CA SER A 663 26.77 -14.19 8.17
C SER A 663 26.95 -14.65 6.71
N THR A 664 26.18 -14.12 5.75
CA THR A 664 26.26 -14.54 4.34
C THR A 664 27.51 -13.99 3.67
N ALA A 665 27.89 -12.75 3.95
CA ALA A 665 29.12 -12.13 3.44
C ALA A 665 30.39 -12.69 4.12
N ALA A 666 30.28 -13.10 5.39
CA ALA A 666 31.32 -13.86 6.08
C ALA A 666 31.42 -15.29 5.53
N ASN A 667 30.30 -15.95 5.26
CA ASN A 667 30.23 -17.30 4.70
C ASN A 667 30.77 -17.35 3.26
N GLU A 668 30.44 -16.41 2.37
CA GLU A 668 31.01 -16.37 1.01
C GLU A 668 32.54 -16.19 1.03
N LYS A 669 33.08 -15.41 1.97
CA LYS A 669 34.54 -15.25 2.14
C LYS A 669 35.20 -16.43 2.86
N ALA A 670 34.47 -17.14 3.71
CA ALA A 670 34.98 -18.26 4.49
C ALA A 670 34.91 -19.57 3.68
N ILE A 671 33.90 -19.77 2.83
CA ILE A 671 33.75 -20.93 1.94
C ILE A 671 34.92 -21.06 0.96
N ASP A 672 35.52 -19.95 0.52
CA ASP A 672 36.72 -19.97 -0.34
C ASP A 672 38.01 -20.39 0.41
N GLN A 673 37.98 -20.48 1.74
CA GLN A 673 39.13 -20.78 2.60
C GLN A 673 39.07 -22.17 3.26
N TYR A 674 37.91 -22.82 3.23
CA TYR A 674 37.70 -24.15 3.81
C TYR A 674 37.91 -25.26 2.78
N THR A 675 38.45 -26.38 3.25
CA THR A 675 38.53 -27.62 2.46
C THR A 675 37.13 -28.25 2.31
N ASP A 676 36.93 -29.07 1.26
CA ASP A 676 35.64 -29.75 1.02
C ASP A 676 35.12 -30.54 2.25
N GLN A 677 36.04 -31.01 3.11
CA GLN A 677 35.75 -31.73 4.34
C GLN A 677 35.19 -30.79 5.44
N GLU A 678 35.73 -29.58 5.57
CA GLU A 678 35.30 -28.58 6.56
C GLU A 678 33.95 -27.96 6.17
N ILE A 679 33.67 -27.83 4.88
CA ILE A 679 32.35 -27.42 4.38
C ILE A 679 31.29 -28.48 4.70
N ASP A 680 31.64 -29.77 4.59
CA ASP A 680 30.73 -30.87 4.92
C ASP A 680 30.48 -30.95 6.44
N ASP A 681 31.47 -30.66 7.28
CA ASP A 681 31.30 -30.60 8.74
C ASP A 681 30.46 -29.39 9.21
N ILE A 682 30.55 -28.23 8.53
CA ILE A 682 29.75 -27.02 8.85
C ILE A 682 28.30 -27.15 8.37
N MET A 683 28.07 -27.75 7.20
CA MET A 683 26.73 -27.87 6.62
C MET A 683 25.94 -29.05 7.20
N PHE A 684 26.60 -30.05 7.76
CA PHE A 684 25.97 -31.34 8.12
C PHE A 684 26.39 -31.91 9.49
N GLY A 685 27.05 -31.14 10.34
CA GLY A 685 27.50 -31.58 11.66
C GLY A 685 26.52 -31.32 12.81
N ARG A 686 26.00 -32.41 13.40
CA ARG A 686 25.26 -32.58 14.68
C ARG A 686 24.06 -31.63 14.97
N CYS A 687 22.91 -32.24 15.25
CA CYS A 687 21.66 -31.64 15.74
C CYS A 687 21.76 -30.98 17.14
N GLU A 688 22.78 -30.17 17.41
CA GLU A 688 22.80 -29.24 18.53
C GLU A 688 22.96 -27.83 17.96
N ASP A 689 22.02 -26.95 18.33
CA ASP A 689 21.83 -25.60 17.79
C ASP A 689 23.16 -24.82 17.80
N PRO A 690 23.78 -24.51 16.64
CA PRO A 690 25.13 -23.91 16.60
C PRO A 690 25.17 -22.44 17.04
N TYR A 691 24.09 -21.93 17.65
CA TYR A 691 23.91 -20.53 18.01
C TYR A 691 23.88 -20.24 19.51
N GLU A 692 24.00 -21.23 20.40
CA GLU A 692 24.05 -20.96 21.86
C GLU A 692 25.33 -20.24 22.33
N ASP A 693 26.40 -20.19 21.51
CA ASP A 693 27.68 -19.56 21.87
C ASP A 693 28.03 -18.28 21.06
N MET A 694 27.12 -17.73 20.24
CA MET A 694 27.35 -16.52 19.43
C MET A 694 26.67 -15.24 19.96
N ASP A 695 26.44 -15.15 21.27
CA ASP A 695 25.76 -13.99 21.88
C ASP A 695 26.63 -12.70 21.98
N ASP A 696 27.94 -12.75 21.66
CA ASP A 696 28.87 -11.63 21.96
C ASP A 696 29.38 -10.84 20.74
N GLU A 697 29.04 -11.19 19.49
CA GLU A 697 29.39 -10.39 18.29
C GLU A 697 28.18 -10.17 17.37
N VAL A 698 27.16 -9.46 17.86
CA VAL A 698 26.07 -8.95 17.01
C VAL A 698 26.60 -7.82 16.13
N GLY A 699 27.05 -8.18 14.92
CA GLY A 699 27.22 -7.21 13.83
C GLY A 699 25.88 -6.54 13.53
N GLU A 700 25.84 -5.21 13.46
CA GLU A 700 24.60 -4.49 13.13
C GLU A 700 24.02 -4.97 11.79
N TYR A 701 22.84 -5.62 11.85
CA TYR A 701 22.01 -5.85 10.67
C TYR A 701 21.68 -4.49 10.06
N LYS A 702 22.16 -4.26 8.84
CA LYS A 702 21.80 -3.07 8.07
C LYS A 702 20.65 -3.43 7.14
N GLU A 703 19.52 -2.77 7.35
CA GLU A 703 18.41 -2.79 6.41
C GLU A 703 18.77 -1.93 5.20
N TYR A 704 18.48 -2.43 4.00
CA TYR A 704 18.56 -1.68 2.76
C TYR A 704 17.22 -1.74 2.04
N ILE A 705 16.80 -0.63 1.45
CA ILE A 705 15.70 -0.63 0.48
C ILE A 705 16.33 -0.79 -0.89
N GLN A 706 15.96 -1.87 -1.58
CA GLN A 706 16.21 -2.02 -3.00
C GLN A 706 14.93 -1.68 -3.76
N SER A 707 15.09 -1.06 -4.92
CA SER A 707 13.97 -0.75 -5.78
C SER A 707 14.31 -0.96 -7.25
N ALA A 708 13.31 -1.38 -8.01
CA ALA A 708 13.36 -1.49 -9.45
C ALA A 708 12.27 -0.63 -10.06
N LEU A 709 12.65 0.21 -11.02
CA LEU A 709 11.75 1.10 -11.74
C LEU A 709 11.54 0.57 -13.16
N TYR A 710 10.31 0.24 -13.53
CA TYR A 710 9.97 -0.06 -14.92
C TYR A 710 9.75 1.24 -15.69
N ASP A 711 10.54 1.44 -16.74
CA ASP A 711 10.37 2.55 -17.66
C ASP A 711 9.53 2.10 -18.88
N PRO A 712 8.27 2.56 -19.00
CA PRO A 712 7.38 2.13 -20.07
C PRO A 712 7.83 2.60 -21.46
N GLU A 713 8.65 3.65 -21.57
CA GLU A 713 9.15 4.13 -22.87
C GLU A 713 10.24 3.21 -23.41
N THR A 714 11.12 2.73 -22.54
CA THR A 714 12.24 1.85 -22.92
C THR A 714 11.91 0.36 -22.82
N LYS A 715 10.79 0.01 -22.17
CA LYS A 715 10.39 -1.37 -21.85
C LYS A 715 11.43 -2.13 -21.04
N ASN A 716 12.22 -1.41 -20.23
CA ASN A 716 13.26 -1.99 -19.40
C ASN A 716 13.02 -1.65 -17.93
N TRP A 717 13.40 -2.59 -17.09
CA TRP A 717 13.55 -2.38 -15.66
C TRP A 717 14.92 -1.75 -15.38
N VAL A 718 14.94 -0.72 -14.56
CA VAL A 718 16.14 -0.08 -14.04
C VAL A 718 16.21 -0.38 -12.55
N VAL A 719 17.19 -1.19 -12.14
CA VAL A 719 17.45 -1.46 -10.71
C VAL A 719 18.22 -0.26 -10.15
N ASP A 720 17.64 0.41 -9.17
CA ASP A 720 18.32 1.46 -8.43
C ASP A 720 19.30 0.84 -7.42
N SER A 721 20.47 1.48 -7.27
CA SER A 721 21.50 1.05 -6.32
C SER A 721 20.93 0.92 -4.90
N PRO A 722 21.35 -0.10 -4.11
CA PRO A 722 20.81 -0.34 -2.76
C PRO A 722 20.94 0.90 -1.89
N LEU A 723 19.82 1.32 -1.29
CA LEU A 723 19.73 2.47 -0.40
C LEU A 723 19.86 1.94 1.03
N SER A 724 20.90 2.32 1.78
CA SER A 724 20.94 2.06 3.23
C SER A 724 19.78 2.79 3.91
N VAL A 725 19.05 2.08 4.77
CA VAL A 725 17.98 2.64 5.62
C VAL A 725 18.56 3.59 6.65
#